data_AF-A0A6P7HYH1-F1
#
_entry.id   AF-A0A6P7HYH1-F1
#
_cell.length_a   1.000
_cell.length_b   1.000
_cell.length_c   1.000
_cell.angle_alpha   90.00
_cell.angle_beta   90.00
_cell.angle_gamma   90.00
#
_symmetry.space_group_name_H-M   'P 1'
#
loop_
_entity.id
_entity.type
_entity.pdbx_description
1 polymer ?
#
loop_
_entity_poly.entity_id
_entity_poly.type
_entity_poly.pdbx_seq_one_letter_code
_entity_poly.pdbx_strand_id
1 'polypeptide(L)'
;MREYSWNSLKDLIFRNPAVVDQDPHANDDNENNERGNWANKREYILSMIGYAVGLGNIWRFPYLAYRNGGGAFLIPYFVMLLVAGIPLFFLESAFGQFCSQGPVNIWRAVPILQGVGVAMVMVTLIVSIYYNVIIAYSLYYMFASMQSPLPWSGCFSWADSNCSATPSVYCNVSGVLMANWTQDNNTCPSSDIIPVPVQNPSEQYWDRVALQRSSGLDETGPVVWHLALCLLLSTIIVAAALIRGIKSSGKVVYFTATFPYVVIVILLIRGLTLEGAEDGIQYYIGSQSNLTKLTEAQVWKDAATQTFYSLSIGWGGVMTLASYNNFHNNVFKDSFVVTLTNAGTSVFAGFAIFSILGHMAHVYKMPVGEVVKEGFGLAFIAYPDALSKLPISPLWSILFFFMLLTVGLDSQFAGIEVVTTCLRDAFPKIFKSKHALLTIATSATLFLLGLPCVTRAGIYWVTLIDQFVASWVLLFLALLEIIGVAYIYGGNRFIKDIEMMLGNKSVAFWLWWRACWFFISPCLIAVILGWSIVTFDPPTYGKVQYPDWGLALGWCMVAFILLWIPVVGVYKLIKAKGNPWTVSVVDQNTVLASGRDFSDSACVLQRLKSVCSPTEEWHPYLDVHRGTRYSEEHCRREEKQKTKQEVNVNKVSSSWL
;
A
#
# COMPACT_ATOMS: atom_id res chain seq x y z
N MET A 1 36.24 8.84 26.66
CA MET A 1 35.33 9.33 25.61
C MET A 1 35.60 8.54 24.34
N ARG A 2 34.77 7.55 24.00
CA ARG A 2 34.76 6.97 22.65
C ARG A 2 33.71 7.76 21.86
N GLU A 3 34.16 8.43 20.81
CA GLU A 3 33.29 9.16 19.89
C GLU A 3 32.28 8.18 19.26
N TYR A 4 31.01 8.33 19.62
CA TYR A 4 29.91 7.74 18.88
C TYR A 4 29.70 8.56 17.61
N SER A 5 30.47 8.24 16.57
CA SER A 5 30.22 8.78 15.22
C SER A 5 28.89 8.22 14.71
N TRP A 6 27.85 9.05 14.73
CA TRP A 6 26.56 8.78 14.10
C TRP A 6 26.70 8.70 12.57
N ASN A 7 26.95 7.52 12.00
CA ASN A 7 26.76 7.26 10.57
C ASN A 7 25.37 6.64 10.32
N SER A 8 24.33 7.43 10.63
CA SER A 8 22.92 7.05 10.82
C SER A 8 22.21 6.34 9.65
N LEU A 9 22.75 6.37 8.43
CA LEU A 9 22.11 5.76 7.26
C LEU A 9 22.98 4.70 6.56
N LYS A 10 24.31 4.83 6.69
CA LYS A 10 25.24 3.86 6.10
C LYS A 10 25.17 2.52 6.82
N ASP A 11 25.00 2.53 8.15
CA ASP A 11 24.87 1.29 8.91
C ASP A 11 23.55 0.56 8.62
N LEU A 12 22.45 1.29 8.36
CA LEU A 12 21.14 0.75 7.98
C LEU A 12 21.19 -0.06 6.66
N ILE A 13 21.94 0.44 5.67
CA ILE A 13 21.97 -0.12 4.31
C ILE A 13 23.17 -1.06 4.10
N PHE A 14 24.27 -0.85 4.83
CA PHE A 14 25.58 -1.41 4.49
C PHE A 14 26.25 -2.23 5.60
N ARG A 15 25.69 -2.32 6.82
CA ARG A 15 26.27 -3.09 7.92
C ARG A 15 25.30 -4.14 8.45
N ASN A 16 25.79 -5.37 8.60
CA ASN A 16 25.06 -6.46 9.23
C ASN A 16 25.25 -6.40 10.76
N PRO A 17 24.17 -6.47 11.57
CA PRO A 17 24.26 -6.66 13.01
C PRO A 17 23.83 -8.06 13.50
N ALA A 18 23.45 -8.97 12.61
CA ALA A 18 22.91 -10.31 12.82
C ALA A 18 23.90 -11.36 13.38
N VAL A 19 25.03 -10.93 13.96
CA VAL A 19 25.83 -11.80 14.83
C VAL A 19 25.68 -11.31 16.25
N VAL A 20 24.59 -11.73 16.90
CA VAL A 20 24.43 -11.70 18.35
C VAL A 20 24.10 -13.13 18.76
N ASP A 21 24.89 -13.67 19.68
CA ASP A 21 24.81 -15.05 20.17
C ASP A 21 23.37 -15.41 20.56
N GLN A 22 22.82 -16.46 19.95
CA GLN A 22 21.47 -16.97 20.25
C GLN A 22 21.54 -17.88 21.50
N ASP A 23 20.77 -17.55 22.52
CA ASP A 23 20.58 -18.40 23.71
C ASP A 23 19.66 -19.59 23.36
N PRO A 24 20.09 -20.86 23.58
CA PRO A 24 19.40 -22.06 23.08
C PRO A 24 18.14 -22.48 23.86
N HIS A 25 17.60 -21.63 24.74
CA HIS A 25 16.40 -21.96 25.51
C HIS A 25 15.13 -21.43 24.83
N ALA A 26 14.59 -22.25 23.92
CA ALA A 26 13.24 -22.11 23.40
C ALA A 26 12.24 -22.44 24.52
N ASN A 27 11.43 -21.46 24.93
CA ASN A 27 10.19 -21.73 25.66
C ASN A 27 9.10 -22.03 24.61
N ASP A 28 8.26 -23.04 24.86
CA ASP A 28 7.35 -23.70 23.91
C ASP A 28 6.39 -22.80 23.09
N ASP A 29 6.27 -21.50 23.39
CA ASP A 29 5.29 -20.61 22.74
C ASP A 29 5.86 -19.60 21.72
N ASN A 30 7.17 -19.31 21.69
CA ASN A 30 7.77 -18.42 20.67
C ASN A 30 9.09 -18.99 20.14
N GLU A 31 9.12 -19.33 18.85
CA GLU A 31 10.35 -19.77 18.15
C GLU A 31 11.42 -18.67 18.13
N ASN A 32 11.00 -17.40 18.08
CA ASN A 32 11.90 -16.25 18.08
C ASN A 32 11.67 -15.35 19.30
N ASN A 33 12.35 -15.66 20.41
CA ASN A 33 12.27 -14.87 21.65
C ASN A 33 12.78 -13.42 21.49
N GLU A 34 13.70 -13.18 20.56
CA GLU A 34 14.30 -11.85 20.40
C GLU A 34 13.42 -10.88 19.64
N ARG A 35 12.71 -11.35 18.60
CA ARG A 35 11.83 -10.55 17.73
C ARG A 35 10.36 -10.65 18.16
N GLY A 36 9.96 -11.83 18.64
CA GLY A 36 8.59 -12.23 18.97
C GLY A 36 7.88 -12.85 17.77
N ASN A 37 6.94 -13.77 18.03
CA ASN A 37 6.00 -14.27 17.01
C ASN A 37 4.59 -13.71 17.26
N TRP A 38 3.67 -13.88 16.31
CA TRP A 38 2.24 -13.68 16.60
C TRP A 38 1.80 -14.58 17.75
N ALA A 39 0.95 -14.09 18.67
CA ALA A 39 0.54 -14.93 19.80
C ALA A 39 -0.34 -16.10 19.34
N ASN A 40 -1.16 -15.89 18.30
CA ASN A 40 -2.01 -16.91 17.70
C ASN A 40 -2.19 -16.65 16.20
N LYS A 41 -2.49 -17.69 15.42
CA LYS A 41 -2.80 -17.59 13.98
C LYS A 41 -3.93 -16.62 13.65
N ARG A 42 -4.94 -16.50 14.53
CA ARG A 42 -6.07 -15.56 14.34
C ARG A 42 -5.61 -14.11 14.34
N GLU A 43 -4.64 -13.76 15.19
CA GLU A 43 -4.10 -12.40 15.26
C GLU A 43 -3.37 -12.04 13.97
N TYR A 44 -2.59 -12.97 13.41
CA TYR A 44 -1.96 -12.80 12.11
C TYR A 44 -2.99 -12.61 10.99
N ILE A 45 -3.97 -13.51 10.88
CA ILE A 45 -5.00 -13.43 9.82
C ILE A 45 -5.81 -12.14 9.92
N LEU A 46 -6.24 -11.75 11.11
CA LEU A 46 -6.98 -10.49 11.31
C LEU A 46 -6.11 -9.27 11.04
N SER A 47 -4.83 -9.29 11.41
CA SER A 47 -3.90 -8.19 11.08
C SER A 47 -3.68 -8.07 9.58
N MET A 48 -3.54 -9.19 8.86
CA MET A 48 -3.41 -9.21 7.41
C MET A 48 -4.70 -8.76 6.70
N ILE A 49 -5.87 -9.17 7.21
CA ILE A 49 -7.17 -8.70 6.71
C ILE A 49 -7.32 -7.21 6.97
N GLY A 50 -7.00 -6.71 8.17
CA GLY A 50 -7.09 -5.28 8.49
C GLY A 50 -6.08 -4.44 7.69
N TYR A 51 -4.92 -5.00 7.34
CA TYR A 51 -3.98 -4.34 6.45
C TYR A 51 -4.47 -4.27 5.00
N ALA A 52 -5.03 -5.37 4.48
CA ALA A 52 -5.54 -5.44 3.10
C ALA A 52 -6.87 -4.69 2.94
N VAL A 53 -7.79 -4.81 3.89
CA VAL A 53 -9.07 -4.10 3.89
C VAL A 53 -8.83 -2.70 4.42
N GLY A 54 -8.53 -1.80 3.49
CA GLY A 54 -8.35 -0.37 3.75
C GLY A 54 -9.55 0.46 3.33
N LEU A 55 -9.39 1.78 3.41
CA LEU A 55 -10.42 2.75 3.02
C LEU A 55 -10.77 2.64 1.52
N GLY A 56 -9.81 2.20 0.70
CA GLY A 56 -10.01 1.94 -0.73
C GLY A 56 -11.08 0.88 -1.02
N ASN A 57 -11.32 -0.07 -0.12
CA ASN A 57 -12.37 -1.07 -0.28
C ASN A 57 -13.78 -0.47 -0.17
N ILE A 58 -13.93 0.60 0.62
CA ILE A 58 -15.24 1.20 0.95
C ILE A 58 -15.61 2.32 -0.01
N TRP A 59 -14.65 3.11 -0.50
CA TRP A 59 -14.96 4.23 -1.41
C TRP A 59 -14.37 4.08 -2.81
N ARG A 60 -13.17 3.51 -2.95
CA ARG A 60 -12.48 3.51 -4.25
C ARG A 60 -13.00 2.39 -5.13
N PHE A 61 -13.14 1.19 -4.58
CA PHE A 61 -13.65 0.05 -5.33
C PHE A 61 -15.07 0.28 -5.87
N PRO A 62 -16.06 0.73 -5.06
CA PRO A 62 -17.40 0.98 -5.58
C PRO A 62 -17.41 2.03 -6.70
N TYR A 63 -16.64 3.10 -6.53
CA TYR A 63 -16.47 4.13 -7.56
C TYR A 63 -15.86 3.58 -8.85
N LEU A 64 -14.78 2.79 -8.77
CA LEU A 64 -14.14 2.19 -9.95
C LEU A 64 -15.04 1.17 -10.64
N ALA A 65 -15.78 0.36 -9.88
CA ALA A 65 -16.74 -0.56 -10.43
C ALA A 65 -17.79 0.18 -11.26
N TYR A 66 -18.35 1.26 -10.72
CA TYR A 66 -19.27 2.11 -11.46
C TYR A 66 -18.63 2.72 -12.72
N ARG A 67 -17.52 3.46 -12.58
CA ARG A 67 -16.87 4.17 -13.70
C ARG A 67 -16.55 3.25 -14.87
N ASN A 68 -16.21 1.99 -14.57
CA ASN A 68 -15.73 1.01 -15.52
C ASN A 68 -16.78 -0.03 -15.94
N GLY A 69 -18.06 0.36 -15.95
CA GLY A 69 -19.14 -0.44 -16.55
C GLY A 69 -19.93 -1.30 -15.56
N GLY A 70 -19.93 -0.94 -14.28
CA GLY A 70 -20.68 -1.61 -13.21
C GLY A 70 -20.20 -3.05 -13.00
N GLY A 71 -21.10 -4.01 -13.09
CA GLY A 71 -20.80 -5.43 -12.88
C GLY A 71 -19.78 -5.99 -13.88
N ALA A 72 -19.63 -5.37 -15.05
CA ALA A 72 -18.62 -5.75 -16.03
C ALA A 72 -17.19 -5.64 -15.45
N PHE A 73 -16.93 -4.64 -14.61
CA PHE A 73 -15.62 -4.41 -13.97
C PHE A 73 -15.16 -5.56 -13.05
N LEU A 74 -16.10 -6.38 -12.54
CA LEU A 74 -15.74 -7.52 -11.70
C LEU A 74 -14.92 -8.56 -12.46
N ILE A 75 -15.15 -8.72 -13.77
CA ILE A 75 -14.40 -9.67 -14.61
C ILE A 75 -12.91 -9.33 -14.63
N PRO A 76 -12.47 -8.15 -15.09
CA PRO A 76 -11.05 -7.79 -15.09
C PRO A 76 -10.50 -7.74 -13.66
N TYR A 77 -11.26 -7.30 -12.66
CA TYR A 77 -10.81 -7.29 -11.27
C TYR A 77 -10.47 -8.69 -10.73
N PHE A 78 -11.36 -9.68 -10.90
CA PHE A 78 -11.10 -11.05 -10.43
C PHE A 78 -10.05 -11.77 -11.29
N VAL A 79 -9.95 -11.46 -12.58
CA VAL A 79 -8.85 -11.96 -13.42
C VAL A 79 -7.52 -11.43 -12.91
N MET A 80 -7.40 -10.12 -12.67
CA MET A 80 -6.19 -9.49 -12.11
C MET A 80 -5.83 -10.05 -10.73
N LEU A 81 -6.83 -10.28 -9.88
CA LEU A 81 -6.66 -10.92 -8.60
C LEU A 81 -6.07 -12.34 -8.74
N LEU A 82 -6.61 -13.16 -9.65
CA LEU A 82 -6.19 -14.54 -9.83
C LEU A 82 -4.78 -14.66 -10.44
N VAL A 83 -4.45 -13.83 -11.43
CA VAL A 83 -3.20 -13.96 -12.22
C VAL A 83 -2.04 -13.10 -11.71
N ALA A 84 -2.31 -12.08 -10.89
CA ALA A 84 -1.28 -11.20 -10.34
C ALA A 84 -1.42 -10.99 -8.83
N GLY A 85 -2.62 -10.65 -8.33
CA GLY A 85 -2.84 -10.35 -6.91
C GLY A 85 -2.45 -11.51 -5.98
N ILE A 86 -3.10 -12.66 -6.13
CA ILE A 86 -2.85 -13.86 -5.31
C ILE A 86 -1.40 -14.37 -5.51
N PRO A 87 -0.87 -14.52 -6.74
CA PRO A 87 0.53 -14.88 -6.98
C PRO A 87 1.55 -14.03 -6.24
N LEU A 88 1.41 -12.71 -6.27
CA LEU A 88 2.39 -11.80 -5.68
C LEU A 88 2.21 -11.67 -4.17
N PHE A 89 0.96 -11.67 -3.69
CA PHE A 89 0.70 -11.68 -2.25
C PHE A 89 1.26 -12.94 -1.58
N PHE A 90 1.13 -14.10 -2.23
CA PHE A 90 1.75 -15.35 -1.76
C PHE A 90 3.28 -15.28 -1.81
N LEU A 91 3.86 -14.72 -2.88
CA LEU A 91 5.30 -14.53 -3.01
C LEU A 91 5.86 -13.66 -1.87
N GLU A 92 5.29 -12.48 -1.63
CA GLU A 92 5.70 -11.58 -0.55
C GLU A 92 5.54 -12.21 0.84
N SER A 93 4.40 -12.86 1.08
CA SER A 93 4.13 -13.50 2.37
C SER A 93 5.13 -14.63 2.64
N ALA A 94 5.42 -15.46 1.62
CA ALA A 94 6.39 -16.55 1.74
C ALA A 94 7.81 -16.03 1.91
N PHE A 95 8.19 -14.96 1.19
CA PHE A 95 9.53 -14.36 1.30
C PHE A 95 9.75 -13.73 2.68
N GLY A 96 8.71 -13.07 3.21
CA GLY A 96 8.64 -12.54 4.57
C GLY A 96 8.81 -13.62 5.63
N GLN A 97 7.97 -14.66 5.58
CA GLN A 97 7.97 -15.75 6.57
C GLN A 97 9.30 -16.51 6.57
N PHE A 98 9.85 -16.83 5.40
CA PHE A 98 11.08 -17.60 5.27
C PHE A 98 12.29 -16.93 5.94
N CYS A 99 12.48 -15.64 5.67
CA CYS A 99 13.62 -14.90 6.20
C CYS A 99 13.40 -14.41 7.64
N SER A 100 12.14 -14.20 8.05
CA SER A 100 11.79 -13.66 9.38
C SER A 100 12.49 -12.34 9.72
N GLN A 101 12.61 -11.44 8.74
CA GLN A 101 13.22 -10.10 8.86
C GLN A 101 12.38 -9.05 8.11
N GLY A 102 12.72 -7.77 8.25
CA GLY A 102 12.09 -6.67 7.52
C GLY A 102 12.56 -6.58 6.04
N PRO A 103 11.82 -5.86 5.19
CA PRO A 103 12.07 -5.77 3.75
C PRO A 103 13.53 -5.51 3.35
N VAL A 104 14.21 -4.55 3.99
CA VAL A 104 15.60 -4.19 3.65
C VAL A 104 16.58 -5.36 3.83
N ASN A 105 16.36 -6.20 4.84
CA ASN A 105 17.23 -7.34 5.14
C ASN A 105 16.86 -8.56 4.31
N ILE A 106 15.59 -8.76 4.02
CA ILE A 106 15.11 -9.85 3.15
C ILE A 106 15.74 -9.76 1.76
N TRP A 107 15.83 -8.54 1.21
CA TRP A 107 16.43 -8.28 -0.09
C TRP A 107 17.94 -8.56 -0.18
N ARG A 108 18.60 -9.00 0.91
CA ARG A 108 19.97 -9.55 0.84
C ARG A 108 20.04 -10.88 0.06
N ALA A 109 18.88 -11.45 -0.28
CA ALA A 109 18.75 -12.51 -1.29
C ALA A 109 19.30 -12.07 -2.66
N VAL A 110 19.14 -10.79 -3.00
CA VAL A 110 19.59 -10.19 -4.25
C VAL A 110 20.23 -8.83 -3.93
N PRO A 111 21.51 -8.83 -3.50
CA PRO A 111 22.19 -7.62 -3.02
C PRO A 111 22.14 -6.41 -3.97
N ILE A 112 22.18 -6.65 -5.29
CA ILE A 112 22.07 -5.59 -6.31
C ILE A 112 20.71 -4.87 -6.28
N LEU A 113 19.64 -5.58 -5.89
CA LEU A 113 18.28 -5.05 -5.73
C LEU A 113 17.93 -4.76 -4.27
N GLN A 114 18.91 -4.69 -3.36
CA GLN A 114 18.64 -4.38 -1.94
C GLN A 114 17.96 -3.01 -1.75
N GLY A 115 18.16 -2.09 -2.68
CA GLY A 115 17.45 -0.81 -2.70
C GLY A 115 15.94 -0.90 -2.92
N VAL A 116 15.41 -2.03 -3.44
CA VAL A 116 13.94 -2.27 -3.53
C VAL A 116 13.33 -2.29 -2.13
N GLY A 117 13.96 -2.99 -1.17
CA GLY A 117 13.51 -3.02 0.22
C GLY A 117 13.56 -1.64 0.89
N VAL A 118 14.54 -0.80 0.54
CA VAL A 118 14.60 0.59 1.02
C VAL A 118 13.46 1.41 0.41
N ALA A 119 13.24 1.29 -0.90
CA ALA A 119 12.14 1.97 -1.58
C ALA A 119 10.76 1.60 -1.00
N MET A 120 10.53 0.31 -0.69
CA MET A 120 9.31 -0.17 0.00
C MET A 120 9.07 0.56 1.33
N VAL A 121 10.12 0.70 2.16
CA VAL A 121 10.03 1.41 3.44
C VAL A 121 9.77 2.91 3.23
N MET A 122 10.40 3.53 2.22
CA MET A 122 10.19 4.94 1.91
C MET A 122 8.78 5.24 1.40
N VAL A 123 8.23 4.38 0.54
CA VAL A 123 6.81 4.45 0.12
C VAL A 123 5.91 4.38 1.34
N THR A 124 6.12 3.37 2.19
CA THR A 124 5.31 3.19 3.40
C THR A 124 5.40 4.38 4.36
N LEU A 125 6.59 4.97 4.51
CA LEU A 125 6.79 6.17 5.33
C LEU A 125 5.98 7.36 4.78
N ILE A 126 6.08 7.64 3.49
CA ILE A 126 5.39 8.77 2.86
C ILE A 126 3.87 8.58 2.89
N VAL A 127 3.39 7.38 2.59
CA VAL A 127 1.95 7.10 2.63
C VAL A 127 1.41 7.18 4.06
N SER A 128 2.17 6.70 5.04
CA SER A 128 1.79 6.81 6.45
C SER A 128 1.57 8.27 6.90
N ILE A 129 2.14 9.27 6.22
CA ILE A 129 1.91 10.69 6.53
C ILE A 129 0.46 11.08 6.21
N TYR A 130 0.05 10.98 4.93
CA TYR A 130 -1.28 11.44 4.52
C TYR A 130 -2.38 10.47 4.96
N TYR A 131 -2.08 9.18 5.08
CA TYR A 131 -3.09 8.21 5.50
C TYR A 131 -3.54 8.47 6.94
N ASN A 132 -2.65 8.94 7.82
CA ASN A 132 -3.01 9.36 9.18
C ASN A 132 -3.90 10.62 9.19
N VAL A 133 -3.74 11.49 8.19
CA VAL A 133 -4.58 12.69 8.00
C VAL A 133 -6.01 12.29 7.61
N ILE A 134 -6.17 11.25 6.80
CA ILE A 134 -7.49 10.70 6.48
C ILE A 134 -8.20 10.18 7.74
N ILE A 135 -7.45 9.52 8.64
CA ILE A 135 -7.99 9.09 9.93
C ILE A 135 -8.42 10.30 10.78
N ALA A 136 -7.64 11.38 10.74
CA ALA A 136 -8.00 12.63 11.40
C ALA A 136 -9.31 13.23 10.85
N TYR A 137 -9.56 13.15 9.54
CA TYR A 137 -10.85 13.55 8.95
C TYR A 137 -12.01 12.70 9.48
N SER A 138 -11.83 11.38 9.57
CA SER A 138 -12.84 10.47 10.15
C SER A 138 -13.12 10.80 11.62
N LEU A 139 -12.09 11.09 12.42
CA LEU A 139 -12.26 11.54 13.81
C LEU A 139 -13.03 12.86 13.92
N TYR A 140 -12.66 13.84 13.08
CA TYR A 140 -13.36 15.13 13.05
C TYR A 140 -14.86 14.95 12.76
N TYR A 141 -15.19 14.19 11.72
CA TYR A 141 -16.58 13.95 11.34
C TYR A 141 -17.34 13.08 12.37
N MET A 142 -16.67 12.14 13.02
CA MET A 142 -17.25 11.37 14.12
C MET A 142 -17.68 12.30 15.28
N PHE A 143 -16.82 13.24 15.70
CA PHE A 143 -17.17 14.23 16.71
C PHE A 143 -18.25 15.20 16.23
N ALA A 144 -18.16 15.67 14.99
CA ALA A 144 -19.16 16.54 14.38
C ALA A 144 -20.54 15.85 14.19
N SER A 145 -20.59 14.52 14.22
CA SER A 145 -21.82 13.74 14.18
C SER A 145 -22.56 13.68 15.53
N MET A 146 -21.94 14.11 16.64
CA MET A 146 -22.51 14.05 17.99
C MET A 146 -23.48 15.22 18.29
N GLN A 147 -24.27 15.61 17.31
CA GLN A 147 -25.28 16.66 17.42
C GLN A 147 -26.47 16.39 16.48
N SER A 148 -27.61 17.01 16.79
CA SER A 148 -28.81 16.99 15.94
C SER A 148 -29.34 18.42 15.78
N PRO A 149 -29.51 18.94 14.55
CA PRO A 149 -29.24 18.30 13.26
C PRO A 149 -27.73 18.16 12.94
N LEU A 150 -27.40 17.26 12.01
CA LEU A 150 -26.02 17.13 11.51
C LEU A 150 -25.57 18.41 10.81
N PRO A 151 -24.30 18.85 10.98
CA PRO A 151 -23.88 20.15 10.51
C PRO A 151 -23.81 20.27 8.98
N TRP A 152 -23.71 19.16 8.24
CA TRP A 152 -23.75 19.11 6.77
C TRP A 152 -25.14 18.80 6.19
N SER A 153 -26.18 18.65 7.03
CA SER A 153 -27.53 18.29 6.54
C SER A 153 -28.26 19.41 5.80
N GLY A 154 -27.81 20.66 5.98
CA GLY A 154 -28.42 21.84 5.37
C GLY A 154 -27.48 23.04 5.40
N CYS A 155 -27.92 24.13 4.80
CA CYS A 155 -27.18 25.40 4.76
C CYS A 155 -27.45 26.19 6.05
N PHE A 156 -26.49 26.20 6.97
CA PHE A 156 -26.58 26.94 8.24
C PHE A 156 -25.81 28.27 8.16
N SER A 157 -25.45 28.86 9.30
CA SER A 157 -24.79 30.17 9.39
C SER A 157 -23.43 30.27 8.70
N TRP A 158 -22.75 29.13 8.46
CA TRP A 158 -21.45 29.08 7.77
C TRP A 158 -21.58 29.05 6.23
N ALA A 159 -22.79 28.81 5.71
CA ALA A 159 -23.04 28.64 4.29
C ALA A 159 -23.07 29.98 3.54
N ASP A 160 -22.69 29.97 2.26
CA ASP A 160 -22.85 31.13 1.38
C ASP A 160 -24.18 31.11 0.61
N SER A 161 -24.39 32.13 -0.22
CA SER A 161 -25.56 32.27 -1.09
C SER A 161 -25.69 31.18 -2.17
N ASN A 162 -24.62 30.44 -2.45
CA ASN A 162 -24.59 29.39 -3.47
C ASN A 162 -24.87 28.00 -2.88
N CYS A 163 -25.08 27.90 -1.57
CA CYS A 163 -25.46 26.67 -0.91
C CYS A 163 -26.93 26.32 -1.20
N SER A 164 -27.17 25.14 -1.76
CA SER A 164 -28.53 24.63 -1.94
C SER A 164 -28.57 23.11 -1.83
N ALA A 165 -29.57 22.59 -1.12
CA ALA A 165 -29.84 21.15 -1.04
C ALA A 165 -30.42 20.57 -2.34
N THR A 166 -30.96 21.42 -3.22
CA THR A 166 -31.52 21.02 -4.52
C THR A 166 -30.91 21.84 -5.65
N PRO A 167 -30.75 21.28 -6.87
CA PRO A 167 -30.29 22.04 -8.01
C PRO A 167 -31.28 23.18 -8.30
N SER A 168 -30.81 24.43 -8.31
CA SER A 168 -31.63 25.58 -8.68
C SER A 168 -31.50 25.88 -10.16
N VAL A 169 -32.63 26.16 -10.80
CA VAL A 169 -32.71 26.47 -12.22
C VAL A 169 -33.27 27.86 -12.40
N TYR A 170 -32.64 28.65 -13.27
CA TYR A 170 -33.14 29.95 -13.68
C TYR A 170 -33.87 29.81 -15.01
N CYS A 171 -34.99 30.51 -15.15
CA CYS A 171 -35.75 30.51 -16.40
C CYS A 171 -35.74 31.89 -17.05
N ASN A 172 -35.20 31.94 -18.27
CA ASN A 172 -34.98 33.20 -18.99
C ASN A 172 -36.27 33.94 -19.34
N VAL A 173 -37.39 33.20 -19.53
CA VAL A 173 -38.67 33.76 -20.01
C VAL A 173 -39.47 34.46 -18.90
N SER A 174 -39.33 34.01 -17.65
CA SER A 174 -40.11 34.52 -16.51
C SER A 174 -39.30 35.41 -15.56
N GLY A 175 -37.97 35.41 -15.67
CA GLY A 175 -37.09 36.15 -14.75
C GLY A 175 -37.13 35.63 -13.30
N VAL A 176 -37.79 34.49 -13.05
CA VAL A 176 -37.97 33.89 -11.74
C VAL A 176 -36.95 32.78 -11.53
N LEU A 177 -36.29 32.77 -10.36
CA LEU A 177 -35.45 31.67 -9.91
C LEU A 177 -36.34 30.50 -9.47
N MET A 178 -36.35 29.42 -10.23
CA MET A 178 -37.12 28.21 -9.93
C MET A 178 -36.25 27.28 -9.08
N ALA A 179 -36.49 27.25 -7.77
CA ALA A 179 -35.69 26.48 -6.82
C ALA A 179 -36.07 24.99 -6.73
N ASN A 180 -36.90 24.46 -7.64
CA ASN A 180 -37.44 23.12 -7.46
C ASN A 180 -37.77 22.43 -8.80
N TRP A 181 -37.17 21.26 -9.06
CA TRP A 181 -37.56 20.35 -10.14
C TRP A 181 -38.98 19.77 -9.98
N THR A 182 -39.69 20.10 -8.90
CA THR A 182 -40.97 19.48 -8.53
C THR A 182 -42.21 20.30 -8.82
N GLN A 183 -42.12 21.44 -9.51
CA GLN A 183 -43.32 22.02 -10.12
C GLN A 183 -43.47 21.49 -11.54
N ASP A 184 -44.37 20.50 -11.69
CA ASP A 184 -45.07 20.14 -12.94
C ASP A 184 -45.94 21.30 -13.48
N ASN A 185 -45.50 22.55 -13.29
CA ASN A 185 -46.12 23.71 -13.87
C ASN A 185 -45.24 24.13 -15.06
N ASN A 186 -45.70 23.77 -16.25
CA ASN A 186 -45.08 23.99 -17.56
C ASN A 186 -44.83 25.48 -17.90
N THR A 187 -44.03 26.21 -17.11
CA THR A 187 -43.76 27.64 -17.35
C THR A 187 -42.42 27.91 -18.01
N CYS A 188 -41.54 26.91 -18.19
CA CYS A 188 -40.23 27.09 -18.79
C CYS A 188 -39.93 26.04 -19.86
N PRO A 189 -39.80 26.44 -21.13
CA PRO A 189 -39.33 25.56 -22.20
C PRO A 189 -37.94 25.01 -21.87
N SER A 190 -37.68 23.73 -22.17
CA SER A 190 -36.41 23.06 -21.87
C SER A 190 -35.17 23.74 -22.46
N SER A 191 -35.36 24.56 -23.51
CA SER A 191 -34.30 25.35 -24.16
C SER A 191 -33.87 26.60 -23.39
N ASP A 192 -34.69 27.10 -22.45
CA ASP A 192 -34.49 28.39 -21.75
C ASP A 192 -34.15 28.23 -20.26
N ILE A 193 -33.84 27.00 -19.85
CA ILE A 193 -33.43 26.64 -18.49
C ILE A 193 -31.91 26.83 -18.36
N ILE A 194 -31.50 27.75 -17.49
CA ILE A 194 -30.09 27.97 -17.16
C ILE A 194 -29.84 27.35 -15.78
N PRO A 195 -29.01 26.29 -15.68
CA PRO A 195 -28.63 25.74 -14.39
C PRO A 195 -27.77 26.76 -13.64
N VAL A 196 -28.19 27.12 -12.42
CA VAL A 196 -27.39 27.99 -11.55
C VAL A 196 -26.39 27.08 -10.83
N PRO A 197 -25.08 27.41 -10.84
CA PRO A 197 -24.09 26.60 -10.16
C PRO A 197 -24.28 26.71 -8.64
N VAL A 198 -24.95 25.73 -8.06
CA VAL A 198 -25.10 25.57 -6.61
C VAL A 198 -24.18 24.48 -6.09
N GLN A 199 -23.70 24.68 -4.86
CA GLN A 199 -22.92 23.68 -4.14
C GLN A 199 -23.82 23.03 -3.09
N ASN A 200 -23.77 21.70 -3.01
CA ASN A 200 -24.57 20.99 -2.01
C ASN A 200 -24.04 21.29 -0.58
N PRO A 201 -24.89 21.18 0.46
CA PRO A 201 -24.49 21.56 1.83
C PRO A 201 -23.29 20.76 2.34
N SER A 202 -23.20 19.47 2.02
CA SER A 202 -22.09 18.64 2.49
C SER A 202 -20.75 18.99 1.83
N GLU A 203 -20.76 19.35 0.55
CA GLU A 203 -19.57 19.74 -0.20
C GLU A 203 -19.06 21.09 0.32
N GLN A 204 -19.98 22.02 0.58
CA GLN A 204 -19.61 23.30 1.14
C GLN A 204 -19.17 23.20 2.61
N TYR A 205 -19.77 22.32 3.41
CA TYR A 205 -19.30 22.04 4.77
C TYR A 205 -17.87 21.48 4.76
N TRP A 206 -17.59 20.52 3.87
CA TRP A 206 -16.26 19.97 3.67
C TRP A 206 -15.23 21.05 3.30
N ASP A 207 -15.56 21.90 2.34
CA ASP A 207 -14.66 22.95 1.86
C ASP A 207 -14.45 24.07 2.88
N ARG A 208 -15.52 24.65 3.42
CA ARG A 208 -15.45 25.87 4.23
C ARG A 208 -15.21 25.62 5.71
N VAL A 209 -15.76 24.55 6.26
CA VAL A 209 -15.76 24.31 7.72
C VAL A 209 -14.74 23.25 8.10
N ALA A 210 -14.79 22.09 7.45
CA ALA A 210 -13.91 20.96 7.78
C ALA A 210 -12.46 21.26 7.35
N LEU A 211 -12.24 21.62 6.08
CA LEU A 211 -10.91 21.88 5.55
C LEU A 211 -10.47 23.35 5.67
N GLN A 212 -11.41 24.29 5.72
CA GLN A 212 -11.13 25.72 5.51
C GLN A 212 -10.27 25.93 4.25
N ARG A 213 -10.66 25.27 3.17
CA ARG A 213 -9.87 25.03 1.95
C ARG A 213 -9.41 26.33 1.29
N SER A 214 -8.14 26.37 0.91
CA SER A 214 -7.58 27.46 0.11
C SER A 214 -7.96 27.36 -1.38
N SER A 215 -7.75 28.44 -2.12
CA SER A 215 -8.02 28.50 -3.57
C SER A 215 -7.20 27.47 -4.36
N GLY A 216 -5.97 27.18 -3.92
CA GLY A 216 -5.06 26.23 -4.54
C GLY A 216 -3.84 25.95 -3.67
N LEU A 217 -2.85 25.27 -4.26
CA LEU A 217 -1.62 24.86 -3.55
C LEU A 217 -0.69 26.05 -3.23
N ASP A 218 -0.70 27.11 -4.05
CA ASP A 218 0.12 28.32 -3.86
C ASP A 218 -0.19 29.05 -2.53
N GLU A 219 -1.43 28.95 -2.07
CA GLU A 219 -1.90 29.55 -0.83
C GLU A 219 -2.02 28.48 0.27
N THR A 220 -0.90 28.08 0.87
CA THR A 220 -0.93 27.01 1.88
C THR A 220 -1.82 27.36 3.09
N GLY A 221 -1.81 28.63 3.51
CA GLY A 221 -2.57 29.10 4.66
C GLY A 221 -2.07 28.54 6.00
N PRO A 222 -2.71 28.92 7.14
CA PRO A 222 -2.35 28.42 8.45
C PRO A 222 -2.77 26.95 8.63
N VAL A 223 -2.18 26.32 9.65
CA VAL A 223 -2.62 25.00 10.13
C VAL A 223 -4.04 25.10 10.67
N VAL A 224 -4.89 24.18 10.23
CA VAL A 224 -6.29 24.09 10.62
C VAL A 224 -6.36 23.33 11.96
N TRP A 225 -6.57 24.09 13.04
CA TRP A 225 -6.28 23.64 14.40
C TRP A 225 -7.09 22.40 14.84
N HIS A 226 -8.37 22.30 14.45
CA HIS A 226 -9.24 21.19 14.85
C HIS A 226 -8.83 19.88 14.18
N LEU A 227 -8.38 19.95 12.92
CA LEU A 227 -7.77 18.83 12.20
C LEU A 227 -6.41 18.45 12.78
N ALA A 228 -5.59 19.42 13.20
CA ALA A 228 -4.32 19.15 13.87
C ALA A 228 -4.52 18.42 15.22
N LEU A 229 -5.56 18.76 15.99
CA LEU A 229 -5.93 18.02 17.21
C LEU A 229 -6.42 16.61 16.89
N CYS A 230 -7.22 16.44 15.82
CA CYS A 230 -7.64 15.11 15.38
C CYS A 230 -6.46 14.26 14.91
N LEU A 231 -5.48 14.85 14.22
CA LEU A 231 -4.25 14.19 13.80
C LEU A 231 -3.39 13.79 15.00
N LEU A 232 -3.30 14.65 16.02
CA LEU A 232 -2.61 14.34 17.27
C LEU A 232 -3.30 13.17 17.98
N LEU A 233 -4.64 13.19 18.10
CA LEU A 233 -5.40 12.12 18.71
C LEU A 233 -5.24 10.79 17.95
N SER A 234 -5.33 10.81 16.62
CA SER A 234 -5.06 9.63 15.78
C SER A 234 -3.67 9.06 16.04
N THR A 235 -2.66 9.93 16.09
CA THR A 235 -1.28 9.54 16.37
C THR A 235 -1.12 8.89 17.75
N ILE A 236 -1.80 9.41 18.77
CA ILE A 236 -1.80 8.85 20.13
C ILE A 236 -2.46 7.46 20.12
N ILE A 237 -3.61 7.30 19.47
CA ILE A 237 -4.31 6.02 19.35
C ILE A 237 -3.41 4.98 18.67
N VAL A 238 -2.77 5.34 17.55
CA VAL A 238 -1.87 4.46 16.82
C VAL A 238 -0.65 4.07 17.66
N ALA A 239 0.00 5.04 18.31
CA ALA A 239 1.16 4.78 19.16
C ALA A 239 0.79 3.89 20.37
N ALA A 240 -0.38 4.10 20.98
CA ALA A 240 -0.87 3.28 22.08
C ALA A 240 -1.16 1.84 21.63
N ALA A 241 -1.80 1.65 20.47
CA ALA A 241 -2.08 0.33 19.91
C ALA A 241 -0.81 -0.46 19.59
N LEU A 242 0.26 0.21 19.15
CA LEU A 242 1.55 -0.38 18.79
C LEU A 242 2.61 -0.34 19.90
N ILE A 243 2.25 0.02 21.13
CA ILE A 243 3.26 0.27 22.19
C ILE A 243 4.11 -0.97 22.50
N ARG A 244 3.55 -2.18 22.34
CA ARG A 244 4.25 -3.48 22.42
C ARG A 244 4.38 -4.20 21.07
N GLY A 245 4.29 -3.45 19.96
CA GLY A 245 4.33 -3.97 18.59
C GLY A 245 3.19 -4.94 18.32
N ILE A 246 3.47 -5.99 17.54
CA ILE A 246 2.50 -7.03 17.14
C ILE A 246 1.75 -7.70 18.30
N LYS A 247 2.33 -7.76 19.51
CA LYS A 247 1.67 -8.36 20.69
C LYS A 247 0.53 -7.49 21.23
N SER A 248 0.58 -6.17 21.00
CA SER A 248 -0.48 -5.24 21.38
C SER A 248 -1.45 -5.03 20.21
N SER A 249 -0.94 -4.73 19.01
CA SER A 249 -1.80 -4.53 17.84
C SER A 249 -2.58 -5.79 17.49
N GLY A 250 -1.98 -6.98 17.61
CA GLY A 250 -2.67 -8.27 17.44
C GLY A 250 -3.88 -8.49 18.34
N LYS A 251 -3.99 -7.76 19.47
CA LYS A 251 -5.20 -7.75 20.32
C LYS A 251 -6.21 -6.70 19.88
N VAL A 252 -5.74 -5.51 19.49
CA VAL A 252 -6.59 -4.41 19.01
C VAL A 252 -7.33 -4.80 17.74
N VAL A 253 -6.68 -5.51 16.81
CA VAL A 253 -7.27 -5.96 15.53
C VAL A 253 -8.49 -6.86 15.66
N TYR A 254 -8.72 -7.50 16.81
CA TYR A 254 -9.97 -8.24 17.02
C TYR A 254 -11.18 -7.33 16.92
N PHE A 255 -11.06 -6.09 17.39
CA PHE A 255 -12.11 -5.09 17.27
C PHE A 255 -12.01 -4.34 15.95
N THR A 256 -10.85 -3.76 15.65
CA THR A 256 -10.70 -2.84 14.52
C THR A 256 -10.89 -3.52 13.16
N ALA A 257 -10.52 -4.80 13.02
CA ALA A 257 -10.73 -5.54 11.77
C ALA A 257 -12.14 -6.15 11.66
N THR A 258 -12.87 -6.40 12.75
CA THR A 258 -14.19 -7.04 12.70
C THR A 258 -15.35 -6.06 12.75
N PHE A 259 -15.20 -4.95 13.48
CA PHE A 259 -16.23 -3.92 13.63
C PHE A 259 -16.71 -3.33 12.29
N PRO A 260 -15.84 -3.07 11.29
CA PRO A 260 -16.28 -2.61 9.98
C PRO A 260 -17.31 -3.54 9.33
N TYR A 261 -17.17 -4.86 9.46
CA TYR A 261 -18.13 -5.81 8.91
C TYR A 261 -19.49 -5.70 9.58
N VAL A 262 -19.52 -5.46 10.89
CA VAL A 262 -20.77 -5.21 11.62
C VAL A 262 -21.47 -3.98 11.06
N VAL A 263 -20.74 -2.88 10.87
CA VAL A 263 -21.30 -1.64 10.33
C VAL A 263 -21.76 -1.81 8.88
N ILE A 264 -20.97 -2.45 8.02
CA ILE A 264 -21.35 -2.71 6.62
C ILE A 264 -22.63 -3.56 6.56
N VAL A 265 -22.77 -4.58 7.39
CA VAL A 265 -24.01 -5.40 7.45
C VAL A 265 -25.20 -4.56 7.87
N ILE A 266 -25.07 -3.74 8.92
CA ILE A 266 -26.18 -2.89 9.40
C ILE A 266 -26.54 -1.85 8.33
N LEU A 267 -25.55 -1.21 7.70
CA LEU A 267 -25.77 -0.24 6.62
C LEU A 267 -26.37 -0.89 5.38
N LEU A 268 -26.00 -2.13 5.06
CA LEU A 268 -26.59 -2.88 3.95
C LEU A 268 -28.06 -3.19 4.21
N ILE A 269 -28.39 -3.74 5.39
CA ILE A 269 -29.78 -4.01 5.77
C ILE A 269 -30.58 -2.71 5.71
N ARG A 270 -30.04 -1.62 6.28
CA ARG A 270 -30.71 -0.33 6.25
C ARG A 270 -30.88 0.17 4.81
N GLY A 271 -29.81 0.17 4.02
CA GLY A 271 -29.80 0.63 2.64
C GLY A 271 -30.81 -0.10 1.77
N LEU A 272 -30.88 -1.43 1.87
CA LEU A 272 -31.83 -2.24 1.10
C LEU A 272 -33.30 -2.03 1.49
N THR A 273 -33.57 -1.52 2.70
CA THR A 273 -34.93 -1.17 3.14
C THR A 273 -35.41 0.21 2.67
N LEU A 274 -34.54 0.98 2.00
CA LEU A 274 -34.88 2.33 1.54
C LEU A 274 -35.53 2.29 0.15
N GLU A 275 -36.45 3.22 -0.09
CA GLU A 275 -37.04 3.44 -1.41
C GLU A 275 -35.96 3.91 -2.41
N GLY A 276 -35.95 3.36 -3.62
CA GLY A 276 -34.94 3.68 -4.64
C GLY A 276 -33.60 2.94 -4.48
N ALA A 277 -33.45 2.09 -3.46
CA ALA A 277 -32.24 1.29 -3.28
C ALA A 277 -31.96 0.36 -4.47
N GLU A 278 -33.01 -0.14 -5.13
CA GLU A 278 -32.91 -0.98 -6.32
C GLU A 278 -32.16 -0.29 -7.46
N ASP A 279 -32.41 1.00 -7.71
CA ASP A 279 -31.75 1.76 -8.78
C ASP A 279 -30.23 1.78 -8.58
N GLY A 280 -29.78 1.98 -7.35
CA GLY A 280 -28.36 1.94 -7.01
C GLY A 280 -27.74 0.56 -7.18
N ILE A 281 -28.43 -0.51 -6.80
CA ILE A 281 -27.93 -1.88 -6.99
C ILE A 281 -27.91 -2.26 -8.47
N GLN A 282 -28.95 -1.89 -9.23
CA GLN A 282 -28.99 -2.09 -10.67
C GLN A 282 -27.86 -1.34 -11.39
N TYR A 283 -27.50 -0.16 -10.89
CA TYR A 283 -26.37 0.62 -11.36
C TYR A 283 -25.01 0.00 -11.04
N TYR A 284 -24.88 -0.62 -9.87
CA TYR A 284 -23.63 -1.20 -9.41
C TYR A 284 -23.27 -2.51 -10.14
N ILE A 285 -24.13 -3.53 -10.08
CA ILE A 285 -23.86 -4.88 -10.66
C ILE A 285 -25.08 -5.42 -11.45
N GLY A 286 -26.19 -4.69 -11.54
CA GLY A 286 -27.40 -5.19 -12.21
C GLY A 286 -27.46 -4.91 -13.72
N SER A 287 -28.69 -4.71 -14.20
CA SER A 287 -29.05 -4.58 -15.61
C SER A 287 -28.38 -3.42 -16.34
N GLN A 288 -27.89 -2.41 -15.62
CA GLN A 288 -27.24 -1.23 -16.19
C GLN A 288 -25.72 -1.43 -16.44
N SER A 289 -25.21 -2.65 -16.20
CA SER A 289 -23.80 -2.98 -16.46
C SER A 289 -23.48 -2.94 -17.95
N ASN A 290 -22.40 -2.26 -18.32
CA ASN A 290 -21.99 -2.08 -19.72
C ASN A 290 -20.80 -2.96 -20.08
N LEU A 291 -21.06 -4.11 -20.72
CA LEU A 291 -20.00 -5.05 -21.15
C LEU A 291 -19.07 -4.49 -22.23
N THR A 292 -19.51 -3.49 -23.00
CA THR A 292 -18.68 -2.85 -24.04
C THR A 292 -17.44 -2.20 -23.44
N LYS A 293 -17.53 -1.74 -22.17
CA LYS A 293 -16.41 -1.18 -21.41
C LYS A 293 -15.22 -2.14 -21.29
N LEU A 294 -15.42 -3.45 -21.36
CA LEU A 294 -14.34 -4.45 -21.32
C LEU A 294 -13.35 -4.34 -22.49
N THR A 295 -13.75 -3.69 -23.59
CA THR A 295 -12.88 -3.42 -24.74
C THR A 295 -11.91 -2.27 -24.48
N GLU A 296 -12.15 -1.44 -23.47
CA GLU A 296 -11.33 -0.30 -23.12
C GLU A 296 -10.15 -0.73 -22.24
N ALA A 297 -8.92 -0.43 -22.69
CA ALA A 297 -7.70 -0.75 -21.93
C ALA A 297 -7.67 -0.09 -20.53
N GLN A 298 -8.30 1.07 -20.38
CA GLN A 298 -8.40 1.79 -19.11
C GLN A 298 -9.08 0.95 -18.02
N VAL A 299 -10.08 0.15 -18.37
CA VAL A 299 -10.81 -0.71 -17.43
C VAL A 299 -9.88 -1.77 -16.82
N TRP A 300 -9.01 -2.35 -17.65
CA TRP A 300 -8.03 -3.35 -17.21
C TRP A 300 -6.90 -2.73 -16.38
N LYS A 301 -6.46 -1.51 -16.74
CA LYS A 301 -5.50 -0.73 -15.97
C LYS A 301 -6.05 -0.45 -14.56
N ASP A 302 -7.27 0.09 -14.47
CA ASP A 302 -7.91 0.42 -13.20
C ASP A 302 -8.15 -0.82 -12.32
N ALA A 303 -8.57 -1.94 -12.94
CA ALA A 303 -8.71 -3.21 -12.24
C ALA A 303 -7.39 -3.68 -11.62
N ALA A 304 -6.31 -3.64 -12.39
CA ALA A 304 -5.00 -4.04 -11.91
C ALA A 304 -4.49 -3.11 -10.82
N THR A 305 -4.48 -1.79 -11.06
CA THR A 305 -4.05 -0.80 -10.05
C THR A 305 -4.85 -0.94 -8.77
N GLN A 306 -6.17 -1.18 -8.85
CA GLN A 306 -7.00 -1.46 -7.68
C GLN A 306 -6.59 -2.74 -6.96
N THR A 307 -6.27 -3.83 -7.66
CA THR A 307 -5.77 -5.07 -7.04
C THR A 307 -4.46 -4.84 -6.29
N PHE A 308 -3.47 -4.17 -6.91
CA PHE A 308 -2.18 -3.89 -6.28
C PHE A 308 -2.30 -2.96 -5.08
N TYR A 309 -3.06 -1.88 -5.23
CA TYR A 309 -3.30 -0.90 -4.17
C TYR A 309 -4.07 -1.51 -3.01
N SER A 310 -5.14 -2.27 -3.28
CA SER A 310 -5.97 -2.88 -2.24
C SER A 310 -5.24 -3.98 -1.47
N LEU A 311 -4.40 -4.78 -2.12
CA LEU A 311 -3.63 -5.81 -1.42
C LEU A 311 -2.34 -5.28 -0.79
N SER A 312 -2.01 -4.00 -0.99
CA SER A 312 -0.75 -3.37 -0.57
C SER A 312 0.51 -4.15 -1.01
N ILE A 313 0.48 -4.69 -2.24
CA ILE A 313 1.60 -5.44 -2.84
C ILE A 313 2.69 -4.46 -3.27
N GLY A 314 3.94 -4.73 -2.91
CA GLY A 314 5.11 -3.90 -3.21
C GLY A 314 5.40 -2.83 -2.16
N TRP A 315 4.72 -2.87 -1.00
CA TRP A 315 4.89 -1.89 0.09
C TRP A 315 5.81 -2.41 1.20
N GLY A 316 6.05 -3.73 1.25
CA GLY A 316 6.81 -4.39 2.31
C GLY A 316 6.01 -4.64 3.59
N GLY A 317 4.74 -4.22 3.67
CA GLY A 317 3.84 -4.51 4.79
C GLY A 317 3.46 -5.99 4.90
N VAL A 318 3.08 -6.61 3.78
CA VAL A 318 2.79 -8.06 3.70
C VAL A 318 4.02 -8.85 4.16
N MET A 319 5.18 -8.51 3.61
CA MET A 319 6.46 -9.12 3.95
C MET A 319 6.79 -8.97 5.45
N THR A 320 6.59 -7.77 6.01
CA THR A 320 6.84 -7.49 7.44
C THR A 320 5.90 -8.29 8.34
N LEU A 321 4.59 -8.28 8.09
CA LEU A 321 3.62 -8.98 8.93
C LEU A 321 3.81 -10.51 8.88
N ALA A 322 4.13 -11.05 7.70
CA ALA A 322 4.42 -12.48 7.52
C ALA A 322 5.73 -12.91 8.20
N SER A 323 6.70 -12.00 8.34
CA SER A 323 7.99 -12.29 8.97
C SER A 323 7.91 -12.62 10.47
N TYR A 324 6.77 -12.35 11.10
CA TYR A 324 6.49 -12.67 12.50
C TYR A 324 5.77 -14.03 12.67
N ASN A 325 5.44 -14.72 11.58
CA ASN A 325 4.88 -16.08 11.65
C ASN A 325 5.91 -17.11 12.09
N ASN A 326 5.41 -18.23 12.61
CA ASN A 326 6.22 -19.43 12.78
C ASN A 326 6.64 -19.97 11.41
N PHE A 327 7.83 -20.57 11.32
CA PHE A 327 8.44 -20.93 10.04
C PHE A 327 7.59 -21.91 9.22
N HIS A 328 6.91 -22.85 9.90
CA HIS A 328 6.06 -23.88 9.28
C HIS A 328 4.58 -23.47 9.18
N ASN A 329 4.23 -22.20 9.41
CA ASN A 329 2.86 -21.74 9.20
C ASN A 329 2.45 -21.87 7.74
N ASN A 330 1.19 -22.27 7.50
CA ASN A 330 0.67 -22.47 6.15
C ASN A 330 0.33 -21.15 5.45
N VAL A 331 1.37 -20.44 5.01
CA VAL A 331 1.27 -19.12 4.37
C VAL A 331 0.48 -19.17 3.06
N PHE A 332 0.48 -20.31 2.36
CA PHE A 332 -0.33 -20.51 1.15
C PHE A 332 -1.82 -20.35 1.41
N LYS A 333 -2.37 -21.08 2.39
CA LYS A 333 -3.79 -20.98 2.74
C LYS A 333 -4.14 -19.58 3.24
N ASP A 334 -3.23 -18.98 4.00
CA ASP A 334 -3.42 -17.65 4.57
C ASP A 334 -3.51 -16.58 3.48
N SER A 335 -2.64 -16.64 2.47
CA SER A 335 -2.69 -15.74 1.31
C SER A 335 -4.02 -15.83 0.56
N PHE A 336 -4.57 -17.02 0.33
CA PHE A 336 -5.88 -17.18 -0.30
C PHE A 336 -7.02 -16.61 0.54
N VAL A 337 -7.03 -16.89 1.84
CA VAL A 337 -8.08 -16.40 2.74
C VAL A 337 -8.07 -14.87 2.80
N VAL A 338 -6.90 -14.25 2.97
CA VAL A 338 -6.77 -12.79 3.07
C VAL A 338 -7.18 -12.11 1.76
N THR A 339 -6.66 -12.57 0.62
CA THR A 339 -6.94 -11.95 -0.68
C THR A 339 -8.40 -12.07 -1.11
N LEU A 340 -9.03 -13.24 -0.88
CA LEU A 340 -10.45 -13.44 -1.16
C LEU A 340 -11.35 -12.67 -0.20
N THR A 341 -10.98 -12.60 1.08
CA THR A 341 -11.71 -11.77 2.06
C THR A 341 -11.64 -10.31 1.63
N ASN A 342 -10.46 -9.80 1.29
CA ASN A 342 -10.29 -8.43 0.80
C ASN A 342 -11.17 -8.11 -0.43
N ALA A 343 -11.15 -8.98 -1.44
CA ALA A 343 -11.98 -8.82 -2.63
C ALA A 343 -13.48 -8.90 -2.30
N GLY A 344 -13.88 -9.89 -1.50
CA GLY A 344 -15.25 -10.07 -1.03
C GLY A 344 -15.75 -8.86 -0.24
N THR A 345 -14.95 -8.30 0.65
CA THR A 345 -15.29 -7.09 1.42
C THR A 345 -15.49 -5.88 0.52
N SER A 346 -14.67 -5.72 -0.53
CA SER A 346 -14.84 -4.64 -1.51
C SER A 346 -16.18 -4.73 -2.23
N VAL A 347 -16.52 -5.93 -2.70
CA VAL A 347 -17.80 -6.20 -3.38
C VAL A 347 -18.97 -5.96 -2.43
N PHE A 348 -18.87 -6.48 -1.20
CA PHE A 348 -19.90 -6.38 -0.17
C PHE A 348 -20.14 -4.95 0.31
N ALA A 349 -19.06 -4.18 0.55
CA ALA A 349 -19.15 -2.75 0.86
C ALA A 349 -19.83 -1.98 -0.28
N GLY A 350 -19.53 -2.34 -1.54
CA GLY A 350 -20.21 -1.75 -2.71
C GLY A 350 -21.73 -1.88 -2.66
N PHE A 351 -22.29 -3.03 -2.26
CA PHE A 351 -23.75 -3.18 -2.09
C PHE A 351 -24.30 -2.25 -1.00
N ALA A 352 -23.64 -2.16 0.14
CA ALA A 352 -24.07 -1.28 1.24
C ALA A 352 -24.06 0.19 0.82
N ILE A 353 -23.05 0.59 0.06
CA ILE A 353 -22.89 1.95 -0.45
C ILE A 353 -23.93 2.28 -1.53
N PHE A 354 -24.03 1.45 -2.57
CA PHE A 354 -24.87 1.76 -3.71
C PHE A 354 -26.36 1.68 -3.37
N SER A 355 -26.76 0.86 -2.41
CA SER A 355 -28.15 0.88 -1.91
C SER A 355 -28.52 2.24 -1.29
N ILE A 356 -27.62 2.85 -0.52
CA ILE A 356 -27.83 4.18 0.07
C ILE A 356 -27.75 5.28 -1.01
N LEU A 357 -26.81 5.20 -1.95
CA LEU A 357 -26.71 6.16 -3.06
C LEU A 357 -27.91 6.08 -4.01
N GLY A 358 -28.50 4.90 -4.23
CA GLY A 358 -29.74 4.74 -4.97
C GLY A 358 -30.92 5.47 -4.30
N HIS A 359 -31.04 5.34 -2.98
CA HIS A 359 -32.03 6.11 -2.22
C HIS A 359 -31.82 7.63 -2.36
N MET A 360 -30.57 8.09 -2.25
CA MET A 360 -30.22 9.49 -2.43
C MET A 360 -30.60 10.01 -3.83
N ALA A 361 -30.31 9.23 -4.88
CA ALA A 361 -30.69 9.53 -6.25
C ALA A 361 -32.22 9.64 -6.41
N HIS A 362 -32.97 8.72 -5.79
CA HIS A 362 -34.43 8.74 -5.76
C HIS A 362 -35.00 9.98 -5.05
N VAL A 363 -34.44 10.34 -3.89
CA VAL A 363 -34.86 11.54 -3.13
C VAL A 363 -34.61 12.83 -3.92
N TYR A 364 -33.46 12.93 -4.59
CA TYR A 364 -33.14 14.11 -5.41
C TYR A 364 -33.74 14.07 -6.81
N LYS A 365 -34.35 12.96 -7.23
CA LYS A 365 -34.82 12.71 -8.60
C LYS A 365 -33.73 12.95 -9.66
N MET A 366 -32.51 12.51 -9.36
CA MET A 366 -31.35 12.61 -10.25
C MET A 366 -30.77 11.23 -10.56
N PRO A 367 -30.10 11.03 -11.70
CA PRO A 367 -29.40 9.78 -11.98
C PRO A 367 -28.34 9.46 -10.92
N VAL A 368 -28.16 8.17 -10.60
CA VAL A 368 -27.16 7.71 -9.61
C VAL A 368 -25.75 8.22 -9.96
N GLY A 369 -25.41 8.30 -11.24
CA GLY A 369 -24.10 8.79 -11.69
C GLY A 369 -23.78 10.24 -11.32
N GLU A 370 -24.78 11.09 -11.10
CA GLU A 370 -24.58 12.51 -10.75
C GLU A 370 -24.40 12.74 -9.24
N VAL A 371 -24.86 11.80 -8.40
CA VAL A 371 -24.67 11.87 -6.94
C VAL A 371 -23.34 11.26 -6.49
N VAL A 372 -22.69 10.46 -7.33
CA VAL A 372 -21.39 9.84 -7.01
C VAL A 372 -20.25 10.82 -7.28
N LYS A 373 -19.48 11.14 -6.23
CA LYS A 373 -18.25 11.96 -6.32
C LYS A 373 -17.00 11.06 -6.38
N GLU A 374 -15.91 11.58 -6.92
CA GLU A 374 -14.64 10.83 -7.02
C GLU A 374 -13.79 10.95 -5.74
N GLY A 375 -12.95 9.94 -5.48
CA GLY A 375 -11.90 9.99 -4.45
C GLY A 375 -12.41 10.27 -3.04
N PHE A 376 -11.74 11.17 -2.31
CA PHE A 376 -12.12 11.60 -0.96
C PHE A 376 -13.52 12.21 -0.88
N GLY A 377 -14.01 12.79 -1.98
CA GLY A 377 -15.34 13.38 -2.05
C GLY A 377 -16.44 12.33 -1.84
N LEU A 378 -16.23 11.08 -2.23
CA LEU A 378 -17.24 10.05 -1.96
C LEU A 378 -17.44 9.83 -0.46
N ALA A 379 -16.34 9.76 0.29
CA ALA A 379 -16.35 9.43 1.72
C ALA A 379 -16.78 10.60 2.62
N PHE A 380 -16.36 11.82 2.29
CA PHE A 380 -16.52 12.99 3.14
C PHE A 380 -17.51 14.03 2.58
N ILE A 381 -18.15 13.76 1.43
CA ILE A 381 -19.17 14.64 0.83
C ILE A 381 -20.42 13.85 0.45
N ALA A 382 -20.31 12.81 -0.38
CA ALA A 382 -21.48 12.09 -0.86
C ALA A 382 -22.13 11.22 0.24
N TYR A 383 -21.33 10.43 0.97
CA TYR A 383 -21.89 9.60 2.07
C TYR A 383 -22.46 10.42 3.22
N PRO A 384 -21.80 11.48 3.72
CA PRO A 384 -22.37 12.25 4.82
C PRO A 384 -23.69 12.91 4.42
N ASP A 385 -23.81 13.38 3.17
CA ASP A 385 -25.09 13.88 2.64
C ASP A 385 -26.15 12.77 2.61
N ALA A 386 -25.84 11.59 2.09
CA ALA A 386 -26.77 10.47 2.03
C ALA A 386 -27.22 9.99 3.43
N LEU A 387 -26.28 9.87 4.38
CA LEU A 387 -26.56 9.50 5.77
C LEU A 387 -27.39 10.56 6.49
N SER A 388 -27.29 11.84 6.09
CA SER A 388 -28.09 12.92 6.65
C SER A 388 -29.59 12.79 6.35
N LYS A 389 -29.94 12.06 5.27
CA LYS A 389 -31.34 11.81 4.87
C LYS A 389 -31.98 10.64 5.61
N LEU A 390 -31.19 9.85 6.34
CA LEU A 390 -31.73 8.73 7.11
C LEU A 390 -32.38 9.22 8.42
N PRO A 391 -33.44 8.55 8.90
CA PRO A 391 -33.97 8.83 10.22
C PRO A 391 -32.90 8.53 11.28
N ILE A 392 -32.81 9.38 12.32
CA ILE A 392 -31.76 9.29 13.35
C ILE A 392 -30.36 9.40 12.70
N SER A 393 -30.19 10.35 11.77
CA SER A 393 -28.95 10.56 11.01
C SER A 393 -27.65 10.66 11.84
N PRO A 394 -27.63 11.18 13.08
CA PRO A 394 -26.44 11.13 13.93
C PRO A 394 -25.92 9.71 14.19
N LEU A 395 -26.80 8.74 14.42
CA LEU A 395 -26.40 7.34 14.70
C LEU A 395 -25.64 6.74 13.51
N TRP A 396 -26.20 6.89 12.30
CA TRP A 396 -25.62 6.34 11.08
C TRP A 396 -24.28 6.98 10.75
N SER A 397 -24.18 8.30 10.95
CA SER A 397 -22.93 9.04 10.71
C SER A 397 -21.84 8.65 11.70
N ILE A 398 -22.16 8.52 13.00
CA ILE A 398 -21.20 8.06 14.02
C ILE A 398 -20.68 6.65 13.66
N LEU A 399 -21.58 5.71 13.35
CA LEU A 399 -21.20 4.34 12.98
C LEU A 399 -20.31 4.32 11.72
N PHE A 400 -20.66 5.11 10.70
CA PHE A 400 -19.93 5.18 9.45
C PHE A 400 -18.52 5.75 9.64
N PHE A 401 -18.38 6.90 10.31
CA PHE A 401 -17.07 7.51 10.53
C PHE A 401 -16.21 6.74 11.54
N PHE A 402 -16.83 6.10 12.52
CA PHE A 402 -16.12 5.20 13.42
C PHE A 402 -15.63 3.93 12.70
N MET A 403 -16.40 3.39 11.73
CA MET A 403 -15.92 2.35 10.82
C MET A 403 -14.73 2.83 9.98
N LEU A 404 -14.78 4.02 9.38
CA LEU A 404 -13.65 4.58 8.63
C LEU A 404 -12.41 4.76 9.52
N LEU A 405 -12.59 5.18 10.77
CA LEU A 405 -11.52 5.24 11.76
C LEU A 405 -10.89 3.85 11.97
N THR A 406 -11.69 2.81 12.27
CA THR A 406 -11.14 1.47 12.56
C THR A 406 -10.42 0.86 11.35
N VAL A 407 -10.97 1.01 10.14
CA VAL A 407 -10.34 0.56 8.89
C VAL A 407 -9.03 1.29 8.64
N GLY A 408 -9.00 2.61 8.88
CA GLY A 408 -7.78 3.40 8.73
C GLY A 408 -6.70 3.02 9.74
N LEU A 409 -7.08 2.73 10.99
CA LEU A 409 -6.14 2.36 12.04
C LEU A 409 -5.37 1.08 11.71
N ASP A 410 -6.04 0.03 11.20
CA ASP A 410 -5.38 -1.24 10.90
C ASP A 410 -4.32 -1.11 9.81
N SER A 411 -4.60 -0.36 8.75
CA SER A 411 -3.60 -0.09 7.71
C SER A 411 -2.42 0.72 8.27
N GLN A 412 -2.68 1.67 9.17
CA GLN A 412 -1.60 2.43 9.82
C GLN A 412 -0.76 1.60 10.78
N PHE A 413 -1.37 0.62 11.46
CA PHE A 413 -0.63 -0.27 12.34
C PHE A 413 0.47 -0.99 11.56
N ALA A 414 0.12 -1.54 10.39
CA ALA A 414 1.09 -2.17 9.51
C ALA A 414 2.12 -1.18 8.95
N GLY A 415 1.71 0.03 8.56
CA GLY A 415 2.62 1.05 8.01
C GLY A 415 3.73 1.43 8.99
N ILE A 416 3.38 1.70 10.25
CA ILE A 416 4.38 1.99 11.29
C ILE A 416 5.19 0.74 11.63
N GLU A 417 4.57 -0.44 11.67
CA GLU A 417 5.28 -1.70 11.94
C GLU A 417 6.37 -2.00 10.91
N VAL A 418 6.17 -1.67 9.62
CA VAL A 418 7.22 -1.77 8.58
C VAL A 418 8.45 -0.95 8.97
N VAL A 419 8.25 0.30 9.37
CA VAL A 419 9.34 1.22 9.70
C VAL A 419 10.04 0.78 10.99
N THR A 420 9.30 0.50 12.05
CA THR A 420 9.85 0.09 13.35
C THR A 420 10.58 -1.25 13.25
N THR A 421 10.04 -2.20 12.49
CA THR A 421 10.66 -3.51 12.25
C THR A 421 11.97 -3.37 11.49
N CYS A 422 12.00 -2.57 10.42
CA CYS A 422 13.24 -2.34 9.67
C CYS A 422 14.33 -1.69 10.53
N LEU A 423 13.97 -0.70 11.35
CA LEU A 423 14.92 -0.04 12.25
C LEU A 423 15.43 -0.98 13.35
N ARG A 424 14.57 -1.85 13.88
CA ARG A 424 14.93 -2.84 14.90
C ARG A 424 15.85 -3.92 14.32
N ASP A 425 15.54 -4.43 13.14
CA ASP A 425 16.33 -5.46 12.47
C ASP A 425 17.70 -4.92 12.01
N ALA A 426 17.80 -3.62 11.73
CA ALA A 426 19.07 -2.98 11.37
C ALA A 426 19.90 -2.48 12.56
N PHE A 427 19.28 -2.14 13.70
CA PHE A 427 19.99 -1.67 14.89
C PHE A 427 19.54 -2.40 16.18
N PRO A 428 19.68 -3.74 16.24
CA PRO A 428 19.15 -4.53 17.35
C PRO A 428 19.75 -4.14 18.70
N LYS A 429 21.05 -3.83 18.76
CA LYS A 429 21.74 -3.44 20.02
C LYS A 429 21.14 -2.18 20.66
N ILE A 430 20.56 -1.28 19.89
CA ILE A 430 20.03 0.00 20.36
C ILE A 430 18.53 -0.12 20.67
N PHE A 431 17.76 -0.73 19.76
CA PHE A 431 16.30 -0.69 19.82
C PHE A 431 15.66 -1.93 20.46
N LYS A 432 16.41 -3.02 20.75
CA LYS A 432 15.87 -4.26 21.35
C LYS A 432 15.07 -4.01 22.64
N SER A 433 15.56 -3.15 23.54
CA SER A 433 14.89 -2.84 24.82
C SER A 433 14.04 -1.57 24.78
N LYS A 434 14.01 -0.84 23.66
CA LYS A 434 13.40 0.50 23.54
C LYS A 434 12.28 0.56 22.51
N HIS A 435 11.59 -0.56 22.27
CA HIS A 435 10.52 -0.65 21.27
C HIS A 435 9.45 0.43 21.43
N ALA A 436 8.90 0.60 22.64
CA ALA A 436 7.88 1.62 22.92
C ALA A 436 8.35 3.04 22.58
N LEU A 437 9.61 3.36 22.91
CA LEU A 437 10.19 4.67 22.60
C LEU A 437 10.37 4.85 21.08
N LEU A 438 10.77 3.81 20.36
CA LEU A 438 10.90 3.83 18.91
C LEU A 438 9.55 4.06 18.23
N THR A 439 8.49 3.36 18.67
CA THR A 439 7.13 3.57 18.18
C THR A 439 6.67 5.00 18.43
N ILE A 440 6.80 5.51 19.65
CA ILE A 440 6.41 6.89 19.99
C ILE A 440 7.19 7.92 19.15
N ALA A 441 8.51 7.74 19.00
CA ALA A 441 9.34 8.65 18.21
C ALA A 441 8.97 8.63 16.71
N THR A 442 8.68 7.45 16.17
CA THR A 442 8.25 7.28 14.77
C THR A 442 6.88 7.94 14.55
N SER A 443 5.91 7.67 15.42
CA SER A 443 4.58 8.29 15.37
C SER A 443 4.65 9.81 15.55
N ALA A 444 5.47 10.32 16.48
CA ALA A 444 5.67 11.76 16.67
C ALA A 444 6.30 12.42 15.42
N THR A 445 7.24 11.74 14.76
CA THR A 445 7.83 12.23 13.50
C THR A 445 6.78 12.29 12.40
N LEU A 446 5.96 11.24 12.24
CA LEU A 446 4.86 11.22 11.27
C LEU A 446 3.81 12.31 11.54
N PHE A 447 3.50 12.59 12.82
CA PHE A 447 2.62 13.69 13.19
C PHE A 447 3.17 15.05 12.72
N LEU A 448 4.44 15.34 12.98
CA LEU A 448 5.07 16.59 12.56
C LEU A 448 5.11 16.72 11.03
N LEU A 449 5.42 15.64 10.32
CA LEU A 449 5.40 15.59 8.86
C LEU A 449 3.98 15.67 8.28
N GLY A 450 2.95 15.33 9.05
CA GLY A 450 1.55 15.42 8.66
C GLY A 450 0.93 16.82 8.83
N LEU A 451 1.56 17.72 9.60
CA LEU A 451 1.04 19.08 9.82
C LEU A 451 0.81 19.90 8.52
N PRO A 452 1.70 19.85 7.50
CA PRO A 452 1.44 20.50 6.21
C PRO A 452 0.16 19.98 5.53
N CYS A 453 -0.17 18.71 5.70
CA CYS A 453 -1.37 18.08 5.13
C CYS A 453 -2.68 18.43 5.86
N VAL A 454 -2.61 19.15 6.98
CA VAL A 454 -3.77 19.72 7.71
C VAL A 454 -3.75 21.25 7.73
N THR A 455 -3.07 21.87 6.76
CA THR A 455 -3.22 23.30 6.45
C THR A 455 -4.47 23.55 5.60
N ARG A 456 -4.77 24.81 5.27
CA ARG A 456 -5.88 25.14 4.35
C ARG A 456 -5.67 24.55 2.95
N ALA A 457 -4.42 24.38 2.50
CA ALA A 457 -4.08 23.64 1.29
C ALA A 457 -3.89 22.13 1.51
N GLY A 458 -4.18 21.62 2.71
CA GLY A 458 -3.86 20.26 3.11
C GLY A 458 -4.40 19.18 2.18
N ILE A 459 -5.62 19.34 1.67
CA ILE A 459 -6.23 18.38 0.74
C ILE A 459 -5.48 18.28 -0.60
N TYR A 460 -4.87 19.39 -1.05
CA TYR A 460 -4.05 19.40 -2.25
C TYR A 460 -2.74 18.61 -2.02
N TRP A 461 -2.13 18.76 -0.83
CA TRP A 461 -0.96 17.96 -0.43
C TRP A 461 -1.28 16.47 -0.36
N VAL A 462 -2.37 16.10 0.32
CA VAL A 462 -2.84 14.72 0.46
C VAL A 462 -3.06 14.09 -0.92
N THR A 463 -3.78 14.79 -1.79
CA THR A 463 -4.09 14.29 -3.14
C THR A 463 -2.84 14.18 -4.03
N LEU A 464 -1.91 15.14 -3.93
CA LEU A 464 -0.65 15.11 -4.69
C LEU A 464 0.19 13.88 -4.30
N ILE A 465 0.36 13.65 -3.00
CA ILE A 465 1.15 12.52 -2.49
C ILE A 465 0.50 11.19 -2.89
N ASP A 466 -0.80 11.03 -2.68
CA ASP A 466 -1.54 9.80 -3.02
C ASP A 466 -1.41 9.45 -4.52
N GLN A 467 -1.59 10.43 -5.40
CA GLN A 467 -1.54 10.18 -6.84
C GLN A 467 -0.12 9.86 -7.36
N PHE A 468 0.91 10.58 -6.90
CA PHE A 468 2.28 10.37 -7.38
C PHE A 468 2.95 9.15 -6.75
N VAL A 469 2.83 8.96 -5.43
CA VAL A 469 3.57 7.92 -4.70
C VAL A 469 2.84 6.58 -4.72
N ALA A 470 1.51 6.58 -4.60
CA ALA A 470 0.74 5.36 -4.38
C ALA A 470 0.07 4.80 -5.66
N SER A 471 0.46 5.27 -6.85
CA SER A 471 -0.07 4.76 -8.13
C SER A 471 0.94 3.89 -8.89
N TRP A 472 1.81 4.50 -9.70
CA TRP A 472 2.67 3.75 -10.64
C TRP A 472 4.01 3.32 -10.05
N VAL A 473 4.49 3.98 -8.99
CA VAL A 473 5.68 3.57 -8.24
C VAL A 473 5.51 2.14 -7.71
N LEU A 474 4.31 1.81 -7.25
CA LEU A 474 4.00 0.47 -6.73
C LEU A 474 4.11 -0.61 -7.80
N LEU A 475 3.60 -0.35 -9.00
CA LEU A 475 3.71 -1.27 -10.13
C LEU A 475 5.18 -1.47 -10.53
N PHE A 476 5.99 -0.41 -10.48
CA PHE A 476 7.42 -0.49 -10.73
C PHE A 476 8.14 -1.33 -9.66
N LEU A 477 7.84 -1.12 -8.38
CA LEU A 477 8.42 -1.91 -7.29
C LEU A 477 8.00 -3.38 -7.36
N ALA A 478 6.72 -3.67 -7.64
CA ALA A 478 6.23 -5.05 -7.81
C ALA A 478 6.88 -5.75 -9.01
N LEU A 479 7.15 -5.03 -10.10
CA LEU A 479 7.88 -5.57 -11.25
C LEU A 479 9.33 -5.90 -10.89
N LEU A 480 10.04 -5.01 -10.21
CA LEU A 480 11.40 -5.30 -9.74
C LEU A 480 11.43 -6.42 -8.71
N GLU A 481 10.40 -6.53 -7.89
CA GLU A 481 10.27 -7.60 -6.93
C GLU A 481 10.20 -8.97 -7.60
N ILE A 482 9.27 -9.13 -8.55
CA ILE A 482 9.13 -10.40 -9.26
C ILE A 482 10.34 -10.71 -10.13
N ILE A 483 10.96 -9.70 -10.76
CA ILE A 483 12.23 -9.88 -11.49
C ILE A 483 13.33 -10.37 -10.53
N GLY A 484 13.46 -9.71 -9.38
CA GLY A 484 14.44 -10.06 -8.37
C GLY A 484 14.29 -11.49 -7.86
N VAL A 485 13.08 -11.89 -7.46
CA VAL A 485 12.84 -13.21 -6.86
C VAL A 485 12.78 -14.32 -7.92
N ALA A 486 12.04 -14.13 -9.01
CA ALA A 486 11.83 -15.20 -9.99
C ALA A 486 13.02 -15.39 -10.93
N TYR A 487 13.72 -14.32 -11.33
CA TYR A 487 14.77 -14.40 -12.35
C TYR A 487 16.18 -14.30 -11.79
N ILE A 488 16.45 -13.39 -10.84
CA ILE A 488 17.81 -13.17 -10.32
C ILE A 488 18.13 -14.16 -9.19
N TYR A 489 17.30 -14.20 -8.14
CA TYR A 489 17.43 -15.18 -7.05
C TYR A 489 17.18 -16.60 -7.55
N GLY A 490 16.26 -16.73 -8.52
CA GLY A 490 15.88 -17.95 -9.20
C GLY A 490 14.62 -18.57 -8.60
N GLY A 491 13.51 -18.55 -9.33
CA GLY A 491 12.21 -19.01 -8.81
C GLY A 491 12.19 -20.49 -8.45
N ASN A 492 13.01 -21.34 -9.07
CA ASN A 492 13.18 -22.74 -8.64
C ASN A 492 13.89 -22.87 -7.29
N ARG A 493 14.80 -21.94 -6.99
CA ARG A 493 15.46 -21.84 -5.68
C ARG A 493 14.43 -21.45 -4.62
N PHE A 494 13.58 -20.47 -4.94
CA PHE A 494 12.50 -19.98 -4.09
C PHE A 494 11.41 -21.02 -3.85
N ILE A 495 11.00 -21.78 -4.86
CA ILE A 495 10.05 -22.90 -4.69
C ILE A 495 10.56 -23.90 -3.65
N LYS A 496 11.86 -24.26 -3.70
CA LYS A 496 12.46 -25.15 -2.70
C LYS A 496 12.52 -24.53 -1.30
N ASP A 497 12.65 -23.21 -1.19
CA ASP A 497 12.57 -22.50 0.09
C ASP A 497 11.14 -22.55 0.65
N ILE A 498 10.12 -22.47 -0.21
CA ILE A 498 8.72 -22.67 0.19
C ILE A 498 8.45 -24.12 0.58
N GLU A 499 9.00 -25.10 -0.13
CA GLU A 499 8.87 -26.53 0.21
C GLU A 499 9.52 -26.85 1.55
N MET A 500 10.58 -26.13 1.94
CA MET A 500 11.16 -26.24 3.27
C MET A 500 10.20 -25.78 4.37
N MET A 501 9.34 -24.78 4.12
CA MET A 501 8.34 -24.31 5.09
C MET A 501 7.05 -25.14 5.08
N LEU A 502 6.55 -25.51 3.90
CA LEU A 502 5.19 -26.07 3.69
C LEU A 502 5.17 -27.57 3.38
N GLY A 503 6.34 -28.18 3.24
CA GLY A 503 6.53 -29.51 2.67
C GLY A 503 6.37 -29.54 1.14
N ASN A 504 6.78 -30.64 0.54
CA ASN A 504 6.72 -30.87 -0.91
C ASN A 504 5.27 -30.81 -1.43
N LYS A 505 5.10 -30.27 -2.64
CA LYS A 505 3.81 -30.23 -3.37
C LYS A 505 3.92 -30.93 -4.71
N SER A 506 2.76 -31.15 -5.35
CA SER A 506 2.72 -31.80 -6.67
C SER A 506 3.31 -30.90 -7.76
N VAL A 507 3.79 -31.51 -8.84
CA VAL A 507 4.31 -30.76 -10.01
C VAL A 507 3.22 -29.90 -10.64
N ALA A 508 1.99 -30.40 -10.71
CA ALA A 508 0.84 -29.65 -11.23
C ALA A 508 0.54 -28.39 -10.40
N PHE A 509 0.68 -28.47 -9.07
CA PHE A 509 0.55 -27.32 -8.20
C PHE A 509 1.55 -26.23 -8.58
N TRP A 510 2.83 -26.58 -8.69
CA TRP A 510 3.89 -25.61 -9.03
C TRP A 510 3.83 -25.09 -10.46
N LEU A 511 3.19 -25.80 -11.39
CA LEU A 511 3.05 -25.36 -12.78
C LEU A 511 2.30 -24.02 -12.87
N TRP A 512 1.22 -23.86 -12.11
CA TRP A 512 0.45 -22.60 -12.06
C TRP A 512 1.30 -21.44 -11.52
N TRP A 513 1.93 -21.61 -10.36
CA TRP A 513 2.76 -20.56 -9.75
C TRP A 513 3.96 -20.20 -10.62
N ARG A 514 4.56 -21.19 -11.31
CA ARG A 514 5.59 -20.93 -12.30
C ARG A 514 5.07 -20.10 -13.47
N ALA A 515 3.91 -20.44 -14.03
CA ALA A 515 3.30 -19.67 -15.11
C ALA A 515 3.04 -18.21 -14.67
N CYS A 516 2.51 -18.01 -13.46
CA CYS A 516 2.30 -16.68 -12.91
C CYS A 516 3.60 -15.91 -12.70
N TRP A 517 4.56 -16.48 -11.95
CA TRP A 517 5.78 -15.78 -11.55
C TRP A 517 6.80 -15.57 -12.68
N PHE A 518 6.89 -16.50 -13.62
CA PHE A 518 7.86 -16.42 -14.73
C PHE A 518 7.29 -15.83 -16.01
N PHE A 519 5.97 -15.61 -16.13
CA PHE A 519 5.41 -15.12 -17.39
C PHE A 519 4.23 -14.18 -17.19
N ILE A 520 3.12 -14.67 -16.62
CA ILE A 520 1.86 -13.93 -16.64
C ILE A 520 1.96 -12.62 -15.84
N SER A 521 2.34 -12.68 -14.56
CA SER A 521 2.38 -11.48 -13.71
C SER A 521 3.43 -10.45 -14.17
N PRO A 522 4.69 -10.83 -14.51
CA PRO A 522 5.68 -9.86 -14.99
C PRO A 522 5.28 -9.18 -16.29
N CYS A 523 4.78 -9.93 -17.27
CA CYS A 523 4.34 -9.36 -18.55
C CYS A 523 3.14 -8.41 -18.35
N LEU A 524 2.17 -8.84 -17.54
CA LEU A 524 0.99 -8.04 -17.23
C LEU A 524 1.35 -6.73 -16.54
N ILE A 525 2.18 -6.77 -15.49
CA ILE A 525 2.64 -5.57 -14.78
C ILE A 525 3.43 -4.66 -15.72
N ALA A 526 4.32 -5.20 -16.55
CA ALA A 526 5.12 -4.42 -17.48
C ALA A 526 4.24 -3.68 -18.51
N VAL A 527 3.22 -4.36 -19.06
CA VAL A 527 2.26 -3.75 -19.99
C VAL A 527 1.46 -2.64 -19.31
N ILE A 528 0.91 -2.89 -18.11
CA ILE A 528 0.12 -1.90 -17.37
C ILE A 528 0.97 -0.71 -16.96
N LEU A 529 2.20 -0.95 -16.49
CA LEU A 529 3.14 0.11 -16.14
C LEU A 529 3.48 0.97 -17.36
N GLY A 530 3.82 0.36 -18.50
CA GLY A 530 4.10 1.07 -19.74
C GLY A 530 2.91 1.93 -20.18
N TRP A 531 1.70 1.34 -20.17
CA TRP A 531 0.47 2.06 -20.46
C TRP A 531 0.23 3.22 -19.49
N SER A 532 0.44 2.99 -18.19
CA SER A 532 0.21 4.00 -17.16
C SER A 532 1.15 5.20 -17.25
N ILE A 533 2.38 4.98 -17.72
CA ILE A 533 3.35 6.06 -17.97
C ILE A 533 2.94 6.85 -19.22
N VAL A 534 2.53 6.17 -20.30
CA VAL A 534 2.12 6.81 -21.56
C VAL A 534 0.85 7.64 -21.39
N THR A 535 -0.12 7.15 -20.62
CA THR A 535 -1.40 7.84 -20.37
C THR A 535 -1.38 8.61 -19.04
N PHE A 536 -0.21 9.07 -18.57
CA PHE A 536 -0.14 9.86 -17.35
C PHE A 536 -0.79 11.22 -17.60
N ASP A 537 -1.79 11.54 -16.80
CA ASP A 537 -2.45 12.85 -16.80
C ASP A 537 -2.14 13.56 -15.47
N PRO A 538 -1.78 14.86 -15.47
CA PRO A 538 -1.50 15.58 -14.24
C PRO A 538 -2.68 15.55 -13.26
N PRO A 539 -2.43 15.38 -11.95
CA PRO A 539 -3.49 15.41 -10.94
C PRO A 539 -4.29 16.72 -11.00
N THR A 540 -5.60 16.62 -10.77
CA THR A 540 -6.47 17.76 -10.49
C THR A 540 -7.31 17.49 -9.26
N TYR A 541 -7.66 18.52 -8.49
CA TYR A 541 -8.61 18.41 -7.40
C TYR A 541 -9.89 19.20 -7.72
N GLY A 542 -10.95 18.48 -8.10
CA GLY A 542 -12.17 19.11 -8.60
C GLY A 542 -11.88 19.89 -9.88
N LYS A 543 -12.10 21.22 -9.84
CA LYS A 543 -11.81 22.13 -10.96
C LYS A 543 -10.44 22.83 -10.85
N VAL A 544 -9.69 22.58 -9.78
CA VAL A 544 -8.43 23.26 -9.49
C VAL A 544 -7.26 22.46 -10.08
N GLN A 545 -6.47 23.12 -10.91
CA GLN A 545 -5.23 22.56 -11.47
C GLN A 545 -4.05 22.80 -10.53
N TYR A 546 -3.08 21.88 -10.55
CA TYR A 546 -1.87 22.00 -9.75
C TYR A 546 -0.86 22.92 -10.44
N PRO A 547 -0.16 23.78 -9.69
CA PRO A 547 0.91 24.60 -10.25
C PRO A 547 2.12 23.73 -10.63
N ASP A 548 2.91 24.20 -11.60
CA ASP A 548 4.05 23.45 -12.14
C ASP A 548 5.08 23.04 -11.08
N TRP A 549 5.31 23.90 -10.08
CA TRP A 549 6.22 23.57 -8.97
C TRP A 549 5.68 22.43 -8.10
N GLY A 550 4.36 22.32 -7.95
CA GLY A 550 3.70 21.25 -7.22
C GLY A 550 3.83 19.91 -7.96
N LEU A 551 3.67 19.94 -9.29
CA LEU A 551 3.92 18.77 -10.14
C LEU A 551 5.39 18.36 -10.11
N ALA A 552 6.32 19.31 -10.20
CA ALA A 552 7.75 19.05 -10.08
C ALA A 552 8.10 18.42 -8.73
N LEU A 553 7.49 18.88 -7.65
CA LEU A 553 7.66 18.28 -6.32
C LEU A 553 7.11 16.85 -6.26
N GLY A 554 5.98 16.58 -6.92
CA GLY A 554 5.45 15.23 -7.15
C GLY A 554 6.48 14.30 -7.76
N TRP A 555 7.11 14.71 -8.86
CA TRP A 555 8.18 13.95 -9.51
C TRP A 555 9.44 13.80 -8.66
N CYS A 556 9.81 14.84 -7.89
CA CYS A 556 10.92 14.76 -6.93
C CYS A 556 10.68 13.72 -5.84
N MET A 557 9.46 13.60 -5.31
CA MET A 557 9.11 12.56 -4.33
C MET A 557 9.30 11.16 -4.92
N VAL A 558 8.84 10.96 -6.16
CA VAL A 558 9.01 9.67 -6.84
C VAL A 558 10.49 9.37 -7.11
N ALA A 559 11.23 10.35 -7.63
CA ALA A 559 12.66 10.20 -7.87
C ALA A 559 13.39 9.86 -6.57
N PHE A 560 13.07 10.49 -5.46
CA PHE A 560 13.65 10.22 -4.15
C PHE A 560 13.41 8.79 -3.67
N ILE A 561 12.20 8.24 -3.86
CA ILE A 561 11.90 6.83 -3.54
C ILE A 561 12.71 5.89 -4.41
N LEU A 562 12.70 6.10 -5.73
CA LEU A 562 13.29 5.18 -6.69
C LEU A 562 14.82 5.26 -6.74
N LEU A 563 15.41 6.39 -6.36
CA LEU A 563 16.86 6.63 -6.34
C LEU A 563 17.62 5.61 -5.49
N TRP A 564 17.01 5.08 -4.44
CA TRP A 564 17.63 4.09 -3.57
C TRP A 564 17.96 2.78 -4.29
N ILE A 565 17.22 2.41 -5.33
CA ILE A 565 17.45 1.18 -6.10
C ILE A 565 18.82 1.24 -6.80
N PRO A 566 19.10 2.20 -7.71
CA PRO A 566 20.41 2.28 -8.36
C PRO A 566 21.52 2.67 -7.39
N VAL A 567 21.28 3.56 -6.40
CA VAL A 567 22.33 3.98 -5.45
C VAL A 567 22.85 2.80 -4.63
N VAL A 568 21.94 1.97 -4.10
CA VAL A 568 22.34 0.78 -3.34
C VAL A 568 22.99 -0.25 -4.25
N GLY A 569 22.46 -0.47 -5.45
CA GLY A 569 23.04 -1.39 -6.44
C GLY A 569 24.48 -1.02 -6.81
N VAL A 570 24.73 0.25 -7.16
CA VAL A 570 26.08 0.77 -7.48
C VAL A 570 27.01 0.64 -6.28
N TYR A 571 26.55 1.00 -5.08
CA TYR A 571 27.36 0.87 -3.88
C TYR A 571 27.79 -0.58 -3.63
N LYS A 572 26.87 -1.53 -3.72
CA LYS A 572 27.16 -2.96 -3.51
C LYS A 572 28.11 -3.48 -4.58
N LEU A 573 27.97 -3.03 -5.83
CA LEU A 573 28.87 -3.37 -6.92
C LEU A 573 30.30 -2.84 -6.69
N ILE A 574 30.45 -1.61 -6.17
CA ILE A 574 31.76 -1.02 -5.85
C ILE A 574 32.44 -1.78 -4.69
N LYS A 575 31.67 -2.21 -3.69
CA LYS A 575 32.20 -2.94 -2.52
C LYS A 575 32.41 -4.44 -2.74
N ALA A 576 31.88 -5.03 -3.81
CA ALA A 576 32.02 -6.45 -4.11
C ALA A 576 33.50 -6.83 -4.25
N LYS A 577 33.91 -7.97 -3.67
CA LYS A 577 35.29 -8.47 -3.73
C LYS A 577 35.67 -8.80 -5.18
N GLY A 578 36.82 -8.27 -5.60
CA GLY A 578 37.41 -8.36 -6.94
C GLY A 578 38.20 -7.07 -7.18
N ASN A 579 39.53 -7.12 -7.16
CA ASN A 579 40.37 -5.92 -7.16
C ASN A 579 40.36 -5.22 -8.54
N PRO A 580 40.35 -3.88 -8.66
CA PRO A 580 40.48 -3.21 -9.96
C PRO A 580 41.92 -3.25 -10.52
N TRP A 581 42.91 -3.62 -9.70
CA TRP A 581 44.33 -3.41 -10.03
C TRP A 581 45.27 -4.60 -9.76
N THR A 582 44.78 -5.78 -9.38
CA THR A 582 45.61 -6.98 -9.45
C THR A 582 45.47 -7.58 -10.84
N VAL A 583 46.21 -7.01 -11.78
CA VAL A 583 46.86 -7.82 -12.80
C VAL A 583 47.70 -8.82 -12.01
N SER A 584 47.35 -10.10 -12.11
CA SER A 584 48.23 -11.17 -11.67
C SER A 584 49.60 -10.89 -12.26
N VAL A 585 50.58 -10.56 -11.43
CA VAL A 585 51.99 -10.55 -11.85
C VAL A 585 52.33 -12.00 -12.13
N VAL A 586 52.07 -12.42 -13.38
CA VAL A 586 52.62 -13.63 -13.95
C VAL A 586 54.04 -13.27 -14.35
N ASP A 587 54.97 -14.14 -13.94
CA ASP A 587 56.41 -14.01 -14.12
C ASP A 587 56.84 -13.42 -15.47
N GLN A 588 57.88 -12.58 -15.39
CA GLN A 588 58.66 -12.12 -16.54
C GLN A 588 59.13 -13.31 -17.37
N ASN A 589 58.54 -13.50 -18.56
CA ASN A 589 59.22 -13.87 -19.82
C ASN A 589 58.23 -14.38 -20.87
N THR A 590 57.37 -13.52 -21.43
CA THR A 590 57.00 -13.63 -22.86
C THR A 590 56.35 -12.33 -23.33
N VAL A 591 57.06 -11.60 -24.19
CA VAL A 591 56.51 -10.48 -24.95
C VAL A 591 55.91 -11.06 -26.23
N LEU A 592 54.62 -10.82 -26.50
CA LEU A 592 54.12 -10.14 -27.72
C LEU A 592 52.58 -10.17 -27.82
N ALA A 593 52.02 -8.96 -27.72
CA ALA A 593 50.93 -8.39 -28.53
C ALA A 593 49.52 -9.04 -28.58
N SER A 594 48.63 -8.53 -27.70
CA SER A 594 47.18 -8.22 -27.93
C SER A 594 46.55 -7.99 -26.55
N GLY A 595 46.56 -6.80 -25.93
CA GLY A 595 45.95 -5.58 -26.44
C GLY A 595 44.61 -5.31 -25.75
N ARG A 596 44.65 -5.03 -24.43
CA ARG A 596 43.67 -4.27 -23.60
C ARG A 596 42.21 -4.23 -24.08
N ASP A 597 41.36 -5.09 -23.49
CA ASP A 597 39.93 -4.82 -23.20
C ASP A 597 39.24 -6.02 -22.49
N PHE A 598 39.85 -7.22 -22.53
CA PHE A 598 39.21 -8.44 -22.02
C PHE A 598 39.27 -8.66 -20.49
N SER A 599 40.15 -7.93 -19.77
CA SER A 599 40.36 -8.11 -18.33
C SER A 599 39.29 -7.42 -17.47
N ASP A 600 38.85 -6.23 -17.88
CA ASP A 600 37.91 -5.43 -17.10
C ASP A 600 36.48 -5.98 -17.18
N SER A 601 36.06 -6.49 -18.35
CA SER A 601 34.75 -7.11 -18.55
C SER A 601 34.58 -8.37 -17.70
N ALA A 602 35.62 -9.19 -17.57
CA ALA A 602 35.60 -10.40 -16.76
C ALA A 602 35.50 -10.10 -15.25
N CYS A 603 36.21 -9.06 -14.78
CA CYS A 603 36.17 -8.60 -13.39
C CYS A 603 34.79 -8.01 -13.03
N VAL A 604 34.20 -7.21 -13.93
CA VAL A 604 32.84 -6.67 -13.76
C VAL A 604 31.80 -7.78 -13.75
N LEU A 605 31.92 -8.79 -14.62
CA LEU A 605 31.00 -9.92 -14.65
C LEU A 605 31.06 -10.75 -13.36
N GLN A 606 32.25 -10.93 -12.79
CA GLN A 606 32.42 -11.64 -11.51
C GLN A 606 31.82 -10.86 -10.34
N ARG A 607 32.01 -9.53 -10.30
CA ARG A 607 31.34 -8.67 -9.31
C ARG A 607 29.83 -8.72 -9.46
N LEU A 608 29.31 -8.62 -10.69
CA LEU A 608 27.89 -8.68 -10.98
C LEU A 608 27.28 -10.02 -10.54
N LYS A 609 27.97 -11.13 -10.82
CA LYS A 609 27.58 -12.46 -10.33
C LYS A 609 27.50 -12.53 -8.80
N SER A 610 28.45 -11.91 -8.09
CA SER A 610 28.47 -11.90 -6.62
C SER A 610 27.32 -11.09 -6.00
N VAL A 611 26.91 -9.97 -6.62
CA VAL A 611 25.81 -9.13 -6.14
C VAL A 611 24.43 -9.60 -6.62
N CYS A 612 24.38 -10.51 -7.60
CA CYS A 612 23.17 -11.21 -8.03
C CYS A 612 22.95 -12.52 -7.27
N SER A 613 23.94 -13.00 -6.51
CA SER A 613 23.78 -14.15 -5.61
C SER A 613 23.45 -13.69 -4.18
N PRO A 614 22.71 -14.49 -3.39
CA PRO A 614 22.47 -14.19 -1.99
C PRO A 614 23.76 -14.00 -1.21
N THR A 615 23.75 -13.07 -0.25
CA THR A 615 24.88 -12.95 0.69
C THR A 615 25.04 -14.22 1.52
N GLU A 616 26.25 -14.50 2.01
CA GLU A 616 26.53 -15.62 2.92
C GLU A 616 25.61 -15.63 4.16
N GLU A 617 25.25 -14.45 4.63
CA GLU A 617 24.37 -14.22 5.78
C GLU A 617 22.87 -14.23 5.40
N TRP A 618 22.51 -14.60 4.16
CA TRP A 618 21.12 -14.73 3.74
C TRP A 618 20.68 -16.19 3.87
N HIS A 619 19.83 -16.45 4.86
CA HIS A 619 19.27 -17.75 5.23
C HIS A 619 18.08 -17.52 6.19
N PRO A 620 17.29 -18.55 6.55
CA PRO A 620 16.33 -18.43 7.65
C PRO A 620 16.98 -17.85 8.90
N TYR A 621 16.29 -16.97 9.61
CA TYR A 621 16.85 -16.24 10.76
C TYR A 621 17.32 -17.17 11.89
N LEU A 622 16.54 -18.22 12.18
CA LEU A 622 16.86 -19.19 13.23
C LEU A 622 17.63 -20.37 12.66
N ASP A 623 18.68 -20.78 13.38
CA ASP A 623 19.60 -21.85 12.95
C ASP A 623 18.91 -23.20 12.76
N VAL A 624 17.91 -23.49 13.59
CA VAL A 624 17.08 -24.70 13.53
C VAL A 624 16.36 -24.85 12.18
N HIS A 625 16.04 -23.74 11.51
CA HIS A 625 15.29 -23.72 10.25
C HIS A 625 16.20 -23.73 9.02
N ARG A 626 17.52 -23.63 9.18
CA ARG A 626 18.48 -23.62 8.06
C ARG A 626 18.56 -24.98 7.33
N GLY A 627 18.17 -26.07 8.00
CA GLY A 627 18.24 -27.43 7.45
C GLY A 627 19.63 -27.79 6.94
N THR A 628 19.74 -28.81 6.07
CA THR A 628 21.03 -29.18 5.44
C THR A 628 21.48 -28.20 4.36
N ARG A 629 20.54 -27.44 3.79
CA ARG A 629 20.77 -26.53 2.66
C ARG A 629 21.47 -25.23 3.07
N TYR A 630 21.20 -24.72 4.27
CA TYR A 630 21.78 -23.48 4.79
C TYR A 630 22.61 -23.71 6.07
N SER A 631 22.99 -24.96 6.39
CA SER A 631 23.84 -25.23 7.56
C SER A 631 25.24 -24.65 7.36
N GLU A 632 25.83 -24.11 8.43
CA GLU A 632 27.20 -23.57 8.38
C GLU A 632 28.23 -24.62 7.95
N GLU A 633 27.99 -25.89 8.27
CA GLU A 633 28.87 -26.99 7.92
C GLU A 633 28.85 -27.30 6.42
N HIS A 634 27.71 -27.13 5.75
CA HIS A 634 27.60 -27.27 4.30
C HIS A 634 28.19 -26.07 3.56
N CYS A 635 27.95 -24.84 4.02
CA CYS A 635 28.60 -23.63 3.49
C CYS A 635 30.13 -23.72 3.58
N ARG A 636 30.69 -24.13 4.74
CA ARG A 636 32.14 -24.34 4.90
C ARG A 636 32.68 -25.48 4.01
N ARG A 637 31.88 -26.52 3.71
CA ARG A 637 32.26 -27.61 2.80
C ARG A 637 32.27 -27.17 1.34
N GLU A 638 31.29 -26.38 0.90
CA GLU A 638 31.28 -25.78 -0.44
C GLU A 638 32.44 -24.80 -0.63
N GLU A 639 32.74 -23.96 0.37
CA GLU A 639 33.91 -23.08 0.35
C GLU A 639 35.20 -23.90 0.23
N LYS A 640 35.40 -24.92 1.09
CA LYS A 640 36.57 -25.81 1.00
C LYS A 640 36.66 -26.54 -0.35
N GLN A 641 35.54 -26.87 -0.99
CA GLN A 641 35.53 -27.47 -2.33
C GLN A 641 35.87 -26.46 -3.42
N LYS A 642 35.36 -25.22 -3.38
CA LYS A 642 35.71 -24.15 -4.31
C LYS A 642 37.18 -23.75 -4.18
N THR A 643 37.68 -23.58 -2.96
CA THR A 643 39.12 -23.33 -2.71
C THR A 643 39.98 -24.52 -3.14
N LYS A 644 39.53 -25.77 -2.94
CA LYS A 644 40.24 -26.95 -3.47
C LYS A 644 40.22 -27.04 -4.98
N GLN A 645 39.13 -26.67 -5.66
CA GLN A 645 39.05 -26.65 -7.12
C GLN A 645 39.95 -25.56 -7.70
N GLU A 646 39.97 -24.36 -7.14
CA GLU A 646 40.90 -23.29 -7.55
C GLU A 646 42.38 -23.68 -7.31
N VAL A 647 42.67 -24.40 -6.22
CA VAL A 647 44.03 -24.90 -5.94
C VAL A 647 44.41 -26.10 -6.83
N ASN A 648 43.46 -26.97 -7.21
CA ASN A 648 43.74 -28.11 -8.09
C ASN A 648 43.86 -27.72 -9.56
N VAL A 649 43.11 -26.72 -10.04
CA VAL A 649 43.25 -26.23 -11.42
C VAL A 649 44.64 -25.60 -11.64
N ASN A 650 45.22 -24.99 -10.61
CA ASN A 650 46.60 -24.48 -10.62
C ASN A 650 47.68 -25.57 -10.41
N LYS A 651 47.32 -26.84 -10.21
CA LYS A 651 48.28 -27.94 -9.95
C LYS A 651 48.29 -29.07 -10.99
N VAL A 652 47.45 -29.00 -12.03
CA VAL A 652 47.33 -30.10 -13.01
C VAL A 652 47.99 -29.80 -14.38
N SER A 653 48.64 -28.65 -14.58
CA SER A 653 49.33 -28.36 -15.87
C SER A 653 50.86 -28.39 -15.84
N SER A 654 51.50 -29.16 -14.96
CA SER A 654 52.98 -29.25 -14.93
C SER A 654 53.55 -30.66 -14.73
N SER A 655 52.93 -31.70 -15.32
CA SER A 655 53.54 -33.05 -15.30
C SER A 655 53.55 -33.80 -16.64
N TRP A 656 53.37 -33.11 -17.77
CA TRP A 656 53.56 -33.71 -19.10
C TRP A 656 54.14 -32.67 -20.07
N LEU A 657 55.47 -32.60 -20.05
CA LEU A 657 56.46 -32.09 -21.01
C LEU A 657 57.73 -31.80 -20.18
#